data_AF-A0A8C4RT35-F1
#
_entry.id   AF-A0A8C4RT35-F1
#
_cell.length_a   1.000
_cell.length_b   1.000
_cell.length_c   1.000
_cell.angle_alpha   90.00
_cell.angle_beta   90.00
_cell.angle_gamma   90.00
#
_symmetry.space_group_name_H-M   'P 1'
#
loop_
_entity.id
_entity.type
_entity.pdbx_description
1 polymer ?
#
loop_
_entity_poly.entity_id
_entity_poly.type
_entity_poly.pdbx_seq_one_letter_code
_entity_poly.pdbx_strand_id
1 'polypeptide(L)'
;MEIQLQILLLQCLVSSVVASAFGFTDEIADRSLKSDGYCSRILRAQGTRRDGFNEFHLRVEGDPEFYKPGSNYRVTLSATSPSYFRGFTLIALKEGHEGNKDEDYAGNFKIIDEEDTQFMTNCPLAVTESTPRRRTRIQVFWTAPPSGSGCLILKASIVQKRIIYFQDEGSLTKKLCEKESSLEGSTEKPILDCCACGTAKYRLTFYGNWSEKVHPKDYPRRANHWSAIIGASHSKNYVLWEYGGYASEGVKQVAELGSPVKMEEEIRQKGDEVLTVIKAKAQWPAWQPLNVRAAPSAEFSVDRTRHLMSFLTMLGPSPDWNVGLSAEDLCTKECGWVQKVVQDLIPWDAGTDSGLSYESPNKPTVPQEKIRPLTSLDHPQSPFYDPEGGPITSVARIVIERIARKGEQCNIVPDNVDDIVADLAQEEKEEDDTPETCIYSNWSPWSACSSSTCEKGKRMRQRMLKAQLDLSVACPHTQDFEPCMGPGCSDEDASTCMMSEWITWSPCSVSCGMGMRSRERYVKQFPEDGSTCTLPTEETEKCIVNEDCSPSSCLMSEWGEWEECSATCGMGMRKRQRMVKMPPSDGTMCKVDLTQVEKCMMPECHTIPCMLSPWSEWSDCSVTCGKGLRTRQRMLKSPLELGECSEELEQVEKCMLPECPTDCMVSEWSEWSECNKSCGKGHMIRTRMIKLEPQFGGALCPETVQRKKCKIRKCNKGSSDEKKRRKEAREKRRSKQTREEPEDEQHPGCKMKPWSTWTQCSKLCGGGIQERYMNVKKKFKNLQFTSCKDKKEIRACNVHPC
;
A
#
# COMPACT_ATOMS: atom_id res chain seq x y z
N MET A 1 51.11 -69.24 32.88
CA MET A 1 50.48 -69.03 31.57
C MET A 1 48.98 -69.08 31.81
N GLU A 2 48.30 -67.99 32.15
CA GLU A 2 47.78 -66.97 31.22
C GLU A 2 47.68 -65.59 31.89
N ILE A 3 48.50 -65.32 32.91
CA ILE A 3 48.66 -64.00 33.55
C ILE A 3 49.33 -62.97 32.60
N GLN A 4 49.63 -63.37 31.36
CA GLN A 4 50.20 -62.50 30.31
C GLN A 4 49.26 -62.31 29.10
N LEU A 5 48.03 -62.83 29.13
CA LEU A 5 47.05 -62.66 28.05
C LEU A 5 45.84 -61.79 28.45
N GLN A 6 45.61 -61.55 29.74
CA GLN A 6 44.56 -60.63 30.22
C GLN A 6 45.02 -59.19 30.48
N ILE A 7 46.34 -58.93 30.47
CA ILE A 7 46.90 -57.59 30.70
C ILE A 7 47.10 -56.82 29.37
N LEU A 8 47.11 -57.51 28.21
CA LEU A 8 47.24 -56.89 26.89
C LEU A 8 45.91 -56.56 26.18
N LEU A 9 44.77 -57.04 26.70
CA LEU A 9 43.44 -56.65 26.21
C LEU A 9 42.84 -55.46 26.98
N LEU A 10 43.45 -55.05 28.10
CA LEU A 10 42.96 -53.94 28.94
C LEU A 10 43.67 -52.59 28.65
N GLN A 11 44.64 -52.54 27.73
CA GLN A 11 45.33 -51.30 27.32
C GLN A 11 44.99 -50.84 25.88
N CYS A 12 44.07 -51.50 25.18
CA CYS A 12 43.57 -51.05 23.87
C CYS A 12 42.16 -50.44 23.89
N LEU A 13 41.59 -50.18 25.06
CA LEU A 13 40.34 -49.41 25.23
C LEU A 13 40.56 -48.10 26.01
N VAL A 14 41.73 -47.48 25.81
CA VAL A 14 41.90 -46.04 26.00
C VAL A 14 41.55 -45.37 24.68
N SER A 15 40.26 -45.26 24.36
CA SER A 15 39.67 -44.32 23.36
C SER A 15 38.19 -44.64 23.11
N SER A 16 37.33 -44.41 24.09
CA SER A 16 35.92 -44.03 23.89
C SER A 16 35.24 -43.91 25.25
N VAL A 17 34.50 -42.82 25.44
CA VAL A 17 33.57 -42.57 26.56
C VAL A 17 34.21 -42.08 27.86
N VAL A 18 34.46 -40.77 27.92
CA VAL A 18 34.42 -40.00 29.18
C VAL A 18 33.18 -39.11 29.09
N ALA A 19 32.10 -39.50 29.76
CA ALA A 19 31.06 -38.61 30.27
C ALA A 19 29.97 -39.44 30.97
N SER A 20 29.95 -39.45 32.31
CA SER A 20 28.82 -38.94 33.12
C SER A 20 28.77 -39.52 34.55
N ALA A 21 28.75 -38.58 35.50
CA ALA A 21 27.95 -38.52 36.74
C ALA A 21 28.51 -38.97 38.12
N PHE A 22 28.29 -38.05 39.08
CA PHE A 22 28.32 -38.09 40.56
C PHE A 22 29.70 -37.88 41.25
N GLY A 23 29.92 -36.93 42.18
CA GLY A 23 29.05 -35.95 42.86
C GLY A 23 29.84 -35.12 43.91
N PHE A 24 29.09 -34.30 44.66
CA PHE A 24 29.40 -33.56 45.92
C PHE A 24 29.89 -32.09 45.89
N THR A 25 28.92 -31.19 46.19
CA THR A 25 28.90 -30.09 47.19
C THR A 25 30.17 -29.30 47.52
N ASP A 26 30.15 -27.97 47.42
CA ASP A 26 30.00 -27.06 48.60
C ASP A 26 29.93 -25.55 48.21
N GLU A 27 29.46 -24.76 49.17
CA GLU A 27 29.00 -23.37 49.18
C GLU A 27 29.97 -22.21 48.83
N ILE A 28 29.36 -21.18 48.24
CA ILE A 28 29.47 -19.72 48.48
C ILE A 28 30.86 -19.08 48.65
N ALA A 29 31.28 -18.32 47.64
CA ALA A 29 32.08 -17.11 47.83
C ALA A 29 31.56 -15.99 46.91
N ASP A 30 30.95 -15.00 47.55
CA ASP A 30 30.45 -13.75 47.00
C ASP A 30 31.56 -12.98 46.27
N ARG A 31 31.38 -12.79 44.95
CA ARG A 31 32.01 -11.71 44.20
C ARG A 31 30.96 -11.14 43.26
N SER A 32 30.40 -10.02 43.68
CA SER A 32 29.68 -9.09 42.81
C SER A 32 30.54 -8.74 41.59
N LEU A 33 30.28 -9.42 40.48
CA LEU A 33 30.70 -8.97 39.16
C LEU A 33 29.47 -8.44 38.43
N LYS A 34 29.53 -7.13 38.18
CA LYS A 34 28.70 -6.32 37.31
C LYS A 34 28.11 -7.10 36.14
N SER A 35 26.82 -6.85 35.88
CA SER A 35 26.10 -7.29 34.69
C SER A 35 26.76 -6.74 33.42
N ASP A 36 27.74 -7.44 32.87
CA ASP A 36 28.14 -7.26 31.48
C ASP A 36 27.04 -7.91 30.62
N GLY A 37 26.27 -7.07 29.92
CA GLY A 37 25.16 -7.49 29.08
C GLY A 37 25.57 -8.53 28.04
N TYR A 38 24.69 -9.50 27.83
CA TYR A 38 24.87 -10.77 27.10
C TYR A 38 25.46 -10.63 25.68
N CYS A 39 25.41 -9.45 25.03
CA CYS A 39 25.89 -9.22 23.66
C CYS A 39 27.09 -8.22 23.55
N SER A 40 27.61 -7.71 24.68
CA SER A 40 28.62 -6.62 24.73
C SER A 40 30.04 -6.97 24.24
N ARG A 41 30.38 -8.26 24.11
CA ARG A 41 31.74 -8.71 23.70
C ARG A 41 31.97 -8.76 22.18
N ILE A 42 30.97 -8.42 21.35
CA ILE A 42 31.06 -8.55 19.90
C ILE A 42 31.69 -7.31 19.22
N LEU A 43 31.90 -6.22 19.98
CA LEU A 43 32.36 -4.92 19.45
C LEU A 43 33.87 -4.63 19.56
N ARG A 44 34.75 -5.61 19.78
CA ARG A 44 36.20 -5.33 19.89
C ARG A 44 37.05 -6.20 18.98
N ALA A 45 37.18 -5.79 17.72
CA ALA A 45 38.21 -6.29 16.82
C ALA A 45 39.54 -5.53 17.03
N GLN A 46 40.59 -6.25 17.44
CA GLN A 46 41.97 -5.75 17.59
C GLN A 46 42.74 -5.74 16.25
N GLY A 47 42.34 -4.92 15.28
CA GLY A 47 42.99 -4.85 13.96
C GLY A 47 43.28 -3.42 13.49
N THR A 48 44.42 -3.18 12.84
CA THR A 48 44.78 -1.87 12.29
C THR A 48 44.11 -1.60 10.93
N ARG A 49 43.38 -0.47 10.88
CA ARG A 49 42.66 0.16 9.77
C ARG A 49 43.43 0.17 8.42
N ARG A 50 42.78 -0.27 7.32
CA ARG A 50 43.17 0.04 5.92
C ARG A 50 41.91 0.48 5.16
N ASP A 51 41.98 1.61 4.47
CA ASP A 51 40.85 2.19 3.73
C ASP A 51 40.59 1.46 2.39
N GLY A 52 39.32 1.17 2.07
CA GLY A 52 38.84 0.88 0.71
C GLY A 52 38.56 -0.59 0.34
N PHE A 53 37.53 -1.22 0.92
CA PHE A 53 37.09 -2.56 0.52
C PHE A 53 35.75 -2.53 -0.24
N ASN A 54 35.80 -2.54 -1.58
CA ASN A 54 34.61 -2.68 -2.46
C ASN A 54 34.34 -4.15 -2.85
N GLU A 55 34.97 -5.14 -2.21
CA GLU A 55 34.87 -6.54 -2.62
C GLU A 55 33.74 -7.31 -1.93
N PHE A 56 33.17 -6.77 -0.86
CA PHE A 56 32.04 -7.36 -0.14
C PHE A 56 30.87 -6.40 -0.10
N HIS A 57 29.66 -6.92 -0.28
CA HIS A 57 28.44 -6.12 -0.35
C HIS A 57 27.32 -6.75 0.47
N LEU A 58 26.79 -5.98 1.41
CA LEU A 58 25.52 -6.22 2.07
C LEU A 58 24.43 -5.48 1.27
N ARG A 59 23.46 -6.24 0.76
CA ARG A 59 22.34 -5.70 -0.01
C ARG A 59 21.03 -6.18 0.57
N VAL A 60 20.03 -5.31 0.54
CA VAL A 60 18.65 -5.65 0.82
C VAL A 60 17.94 -5.72 -0.53
N GLU A 61 17.20 -6.80 -0.78
CA GLU A 61 16.50 -7.04 -2.04
C GLU A 61 15.53 -5.88 -2.37
N GLY A 62 15.57 -5.41 -3.62
CA GLY A 62 14.86 -4.20 -4.07
C GLY A 62 15.59 -2.87 -3.79
N ASP A 63 16.76 -2.93 -3.13
CA ASP A 63 17.56 -1.79 -2.66
C ASP A 63 16.73 -0.63 -2.08
N PRO A 64 15.82 -0.92 -1.13
CA PRO A 64 14.88 0.07 -0.63
C PRO A 64 15.63 1.24 0.04
N GLU A 65 15.19 2.46 -0.23
CA GLU A 65 15.61 3.65 0.53
C GLU A 65 14.99 3.65 1.95
N PHE A 66 13.82 3.03 2.10
CA PHE A 66 13.05 2.99 3.34
C PHE A 66 12.47 1.59 3.61
N TYR A 67 12.41 1.18 4.88
CA TYR A 67 11.72 -0.04 5.28
C TYR A 67 10.25 0.23 5.64
N LYS A 68 9.38 -0.72 5.35
CA LYS A 68 7.99 -0.78 5.78
C LYS A 68 7.95 -1.60 7.09
N PRO A 69 7.40 -1.06 8.18
CA PRO A 69 7.28 -1.79 9.44
C PRO A 69 6.61 -3.16 9.26
N GLY A 70 7.10 -4.17 9.99
CA GLY A 70 6.59 -5.55 9.93
C GLY A 70 6.81 -6.30 8.62
N SER A 71 7.36 -5.66 7.58
CA SER A 71 7.62 -6.32 6.29
C SER A 71 8.88 -7.19 6.35
N ASN A 72 8.86 -8.29 5.60
CA ASN A 72 10.00 -9.20 5.48
C ASN A 72 10.88 -8.80 4.29
N TYR A 73 12.17 -8.66 4.54
CA TYR A 73 13.18 -8.32 3.54
C TYR A 73 14.21 -9.43 3.41
N ARG A 74 14.67 -9.69 2.19
CA ARG A 74 15.80 -10.59 1.96
C ARG A 74 17.11 -9.81 2.03
N VAL A 75 17.97 -10.18 2.97
CA VAL A 75 19.30 -9.59 3.15
C VAL A 75 20.33 -10.54 2.58
N THR A 76 21.11 -10.05 1.61
CA THR A 76 22.14 -10.81 0.91
C THR A 76 23.51 -10.22 1.22
N LEU A 77 24.41 -11.03 1.76
CA LEU A 77 25.83 -10.70 1.90
C LEU A 77 26.60 -11.43 0.81
N SER A 78 27.37 -10.70 0.01
CA SER A 78 28.05 -11.24 -1.17
C SER A 78 29.50 -10.76 -1.29
N ALA A 79 30.33 -11.57 -1.93
CA ALA A 79 31.72 -11.28 -2.26
C ALA A 79 31.90 -11.29 -3.79
N THR A 80 32.61 -10.30 -4.32
CA THR A 80 32.95 -10.22 -5.74
C THR A 80 34.10 -11.18 -6.05
N SER A 81 33.90 -12.06 -7.03
CA SER A 81 34.94 -13.01 -7.48
C SER A 81 36.24 -12.27 -7.84
N PRO A 82 37.43 -12.71 -7.39
CA PRO A 82 37.76 -14.02 -6.79
C PRO A 82 37.67 -14.10 -5.25
N SER A 83 37.10 -13.09 -4.59
CA SER A 83 37.05 -13.00 -3.12
C SER A 83 35.98 -13.91 -2.52
N TYR A 84 36.24 -14.38 -1.30
CA TYR A 84 35.34 -15.24 -0.52
C TYR A 84 35.47 -14.94 0.98
N PHE A 85 34.45 -15.28 1.77
CA PHE A 85 34.49 -15.22 3.23
C PHE A 85 34.35 -16.62 3.86
N ARG A 86 34.84 -16.79 5.10
CA ARG A 86 34.74 -18.06 5.85
C ARG A 86 33.80 -17.97 7.05
N GLY A 87 33.76 -16.80 7.67
CA GLY A 87 32.81 -16.48 8.71
C GLY A 87 32.22 -15.11 8.50
N PHE A 88 31.08 -14.86 9.11
CA PHE A 88 30.42 -13.58 9.11
C PHE A 88 29.58 -13.40 10.36
N THR A 89 29.26 -12.16 10.67
CA THR A 89 28.27 -11.81 11.70
C THR A 89 27.36 -10.75 11.13
N LEU A 90 26.06 -11.00 11.14
CA LEU A 90 25.04 -10.07 10.67
C LEU A 90 24.14 -9.66 11.83
N ILE A 91 24.01 -8.35 12.03
CA ILE A 91 23.16 -7.77 13.06
C ILE A 91 22.34 -6.59 12.52
N ALA A 92 21.25 -6.28 13.21
CA ALA A 92 20.39 -5.13 12.95
C ALA A 92 20.29 -4.27 14.23
N LEU A 93 20.77 -3.03 14.18
CA LEU A 93 20.81 -2.13 15.33
C LEU A 93 20.00 -0.86 15.07
N LYS A 94 19.37 -0.30 16.10
CA LYS A 94 18.78 1.05 16.06
C LYS A 94 19.88 2.10 15.83
N GLU A 95 19.56 3.15 15.10
CA GLU A 95 20.52 4.23 14.83
C GLU A 95 21.00 4.89 16.14
N GLY A 96 22.33 5.00 16.31
CA GLY A 96 22.95 5.57 17.51
C GLY A 96 23.19 4.61 18.67
N HIS A 97 22.78 3.34 18.54
CA HIS A 97 23.01 2.32 19.57
C HIS A 97 24.20 1.41 19.23
N GLU A 98 24.95 1.00 20.26
CA GLU A 98 26.14 0.17 20.10
C GLU A 98 25.84 -1.35 20.13
N GLY A 99 24.67 -1.80 20.58
CA GLY A 99 24.32 -3.23 20.63
C GLY A 99 24.72 -3.93 21.93
N ASN A 100 24.78 -3.19 23.03
CA ASN A 100 25.18 -3.69 24.35
C ASN A 100 23.99 -4.27 25.14
N LYS A 101 22.77 -3.86 24.79
CA LYS A 101 21.51 -4.35 25.37
C LYS A 101 20.66 -5.03 24.29
N ASP A 102 19.80 -5.96 24.69
CA ASP A 102 18.89 -6.64 23.74
C ASP A 102 17.91 -5.66 23.07
N GLU A 103 17.54 -4.57 23.76
CA GLU A 103 16.66 -3.51 23.25
C GLU A 103 17.29 -2.63 22.14
N ASP A 104 18.61 -2.71 21.97
CA ASP A 104 19.36 -1.99 20.94
C ASP A 104 19.17 -2.62 19.55
N TYR A 105 18.79 -3.91 19.52
CA TYR A 105 18.57 -4.67 18.30
C TYR A 105 17.16 -4.39 17.74
N ALA A 106 17.05 -4.37 16.40
CA ALA A 106 15.81 -4.01 15.72
C ALA A 106 15.44 -5.00 14.61
N GLY A 107 14.23 -5.54 14.70
CA GLY A 107 13.74 -6.56 13.78
C GLY A 107 14.27 -7.96 14.12
N ASN A 108 13.80 -8.96 13.39
CA ASN A 108 14.12 -10.37 13.65
C ASN A 108 14.67 -11.03 12.39
N PHE A 109 15.81 -11.72 12.51
CA PHE A 109 16.30 -12.55 11.41
C PHE A 109 15.60 -13.91 11.38
N LYS A 110 15.42 -14.45 10.18
CA LYS A 110 15.02 -15.84 9.94
C LYS A 110 16.01 -16.47 8.97
N ILE A 111 16.51 -17.65 9.34
CA ILE A 111 17.47 -18.41 8.55
C ILE A 111 16.76 -18.98 7.31
N ILE A 112 17.39 -18.85 6.14
CA ILE A 112 16.94 -19.45 4.89
C ILE A 112 17.63 -20.80 4.66
N ASP A 113 18.94 -20.84 4.92
CA ASP A 113 19.79 -22.01 4.71
C ASP A 113 20.49 -22.36 6.02
N GLU A 114 19.99 -23.40 6.70
CA GLU A 114 20.54 -23.91 7.96
C GLU A 114 21.88 -24.64 7.75
N GLU A 115 22.19 -25.09 6.52
CA GLU A 115 23.49 -25.69 6.23
C GLU A 115 24.61 -24.65 6.21
N ASP A 116 24.28 -23.39 5.94
CA ASP A 116 25.24 -22.30 5.77
C ASP A 116 25.17 -21.22 6.86
N THR A 117 24.03 -21.04 7.53
CA THR A 117 23.79 -19.95 8.49
C THR A 117 23.11 -20.46 9.77
N GLN A 118 23.47 -19.88 10.91
CA GLN A 118 22.88 -20.20 12.21
C GLN A 118 22.79 -18.96 13.10
N PHE A 119 21.93 -18.99 14.12
CA PHE A 119 21.95 -17.97 15.18
C PHE A 119 23.15 -18.16 16.08
N MET A 120 23.77 -17.06 16.48
CA MET A 120 24.96 -17.09 17.29
C MET A 120 24.62 -17.49 18.74
N THR A 121 25.27 -18.52 19.28
CA THR A 121 24.90 -19.12 20.58
C THR A 121 25.06 -18.17 21.77
N ASN A 122 25.98 -17.22 21.69
CA ASN A 122 26.24 -16.19 22.71
C ASN A 122 25.55 -14.85 22.42
N CYS A 123 24.88 -14.68 21.27
CA CYS A 123 23.96 -13.57 21.02
C CYS A 123 22.90 -14.00 20.00
N PRO A 124 21.75 -14.53 20.46
CA PRO A 124 20.73 -15.14 19.60
C PRO A 124 20.11 -14.19 18.56
N LEU A 125 20.30 -12.88 18.72
CA LEU A 125 19.84 -11.82 17.81
C LEU A 125 20.78 -11.60 16.61
N ALA A 126 21.97 -12.23 16.63
CA ALA A 126 22.96 -12.15 15.56
C ALA A 126 22.98 -13.46 14.73
N VAL A 127 23.16 -13.32 13.42
CA VAL A 127 23.34 -14.48 12.52
C VAL A 127 24.83 -14.65 12.19
N THR A 128 25.30 -15.89 12.23
CA THR A 128 26.67 -16.27 11.93
C THR A 128 26.73 -17.52 11.04
N GLU A 129 27.93 -17.96 10.66
CA GLU A 129 28.11 -19.20 9.91
C GLU A 129 27.82 -20.44 10.76
N SER A 130 27.17 -21.44 10.14
CA SER A 130 27.04 -22.80 10.70
C SER A 130 28.37 -23.56 10.66
N THR A 131 29.11 -23.40 9.56
CA THR A 131 30.37 -24.09 9.26
C THR A 131 31.41 -23.15 8.65
N PRO A 132 32.73 -23.30 8.93
CA PRO A 132 33.77 -22.40 8.44
C PRO A 132 34.21 -22.73 6.99
N ARG A 133 33.26 -22.81 6.05
CA ARG A 133 33.48 -23.09 4.61
C ARG A 133 33.67 -21.79 3.82
N ARG A 134 34.31 -21.89 2.64
CA ARG A 134 34.48 -20.72 1.75
C ARG A 134 33.15 -20.40 1.08
N ARG A 135 32.67 -19.17 1.22
CA ARG A 135 31.40 -18.69 0.66
C ARG A 135 31.62 -17.41 -0.12
N THR A 136 30.82 -17.24 -1.17
CA THR A 136 30.73 -16.00 -1.95
C THR A 136 29.40 -15.30 -1.76
N ARG A 137 28.40 -15.95 -1.17
CA ARG A 137 27.06 -15.40 -0.94
C ARG A 137 26.36 -16.13 0.21
N ILE A 138 25.66 -15.39 1.06
CA ILE A 138 24.66 -15.91 2.00
C ILE A 138 23.39 -15.07 1.92
N GLN A 139 22.26 -15.67 2.29
CA GLN A 139 20.97 -14.98 2.31
C GLN A 139 20.23 -15.32 3.60
N VAL A 140 19.63 -14.31 4.20
CA VAL A 140 18.71 -14.47 5.34
C VAL A 140 17.50 -13.59 5.13
N PHE A 141 16.39 -13.94 5.77
CA PHE A 141 15.27 -13.01 5.90
C PHE A 141 15.47 -12.14 7.13
N TRP A 142 15.09 -10.88 7.03
CA TRP A 142 15.02 -9.93 8.12
C TRP A 142 13.62 -9.31 8.13
N THR A 143 12.89 -9.54 9.20
CA THR A 143 11.59 -8.93 9.47
C THR A 143 11.83 -7.56 10.11
N ALA A 144 11.39 -6.49 9.44
CA ALA A 144 11.51 -5.13 9.94
C ALA A 144 10.77 -4.95 11.27
N PRO A 145 11.29 -4.13 12.19
CA PRO A 145 10.64 -3.86 13.46
C PRO A 145 9.29 -3.14 13.29
N PRO A 146 8.44 -3.13 14.33
CA PRO A 146 7.18 -2.38 14.31
C PRO A 146 7.42 -0.87 14.16
N SER A 147 6.35 -0.15 13.77
CA SER A 147 6.36 1.28 13.52
C SER A 147 6.83 2.07 14.74
N GLY A 148 7.50 3.21 14.53
CA GLY A 148 8.08 4.01 15.61
C GLY A 148 9.46 3.56 16.09
N SER A 149 10.07 2.57 15.43
CA SER A 149 11.44 2.13 15.72
C SER A 149 12.52 3.03 15.11
N GLY A 150 12.13 4.00 14.27
CA GLY A 150 13.02 5.01 13.71
C GLY A 150 13.91 4.49 12.58
N CYS A 151 15.15 4.95 12.51
CA CYS A 151 16.12 4.43 11.57
C CYS A 151 16.94 3.31 12.20
N LEU A 152 17.32 2.32 11.38
CA LEU A 152 18.17 1.21 11.79
C LEU A 152 19.29 0.99 10.79
N ILE A 153 20.32 0.29 11.26
CA ILE A 153 21.53 -0.01 10.53
C ILE A 153 21.75 -1.52 10.56
N LEU A 154 21.60 -2.14 9.39
CA LEU A 154 22.06 -3.49 9.16
C LEU A 154 23.57 -3.45 8.99
N LYS A 155 24.28 -4.24 9.79
CA LYS A 155 25.74 -4.28 9.75
C LYS A 155 26.23 -5.72 9.61
N ALA A 156 27.15 -5.93 8.68
CA ALA A 156 27.81 -7.21 8.47
C ALA A 156 29.31 -7.11 8.77
N SER A 157 29.81 -8.04 9.58
CA SER A 157 31.24 -8.29 9.79
C SER A 157 31.66 -9.51 9.00
N ILE A 158 32.80 -9.45 8.32
CA ILE A 158 33.29 -10.55 7.48
C ILE A 158 34.64 -11.06 8.00
N VAL A 159 34.79 -12.37 8.06
CA VAL A 159 36.05 -13.03 8.40
C VAL A 159 36.62 -13.71 7.15
N GLN A 160 37.75 -13.19 6.67
CA GLN A 160 38.54 -13.79 5.60
C GLN A 160 39.90 -14.22 6.16
N LYS A 161 40.09 -15.54 6.32
CA LYS A 161 41.28 -16.16 6.93
C LYS A 161 41.48 -15.75 8.41
N ARG A 162 42.41 -14.82 8.69
CA ARG A 162 42.80 -14.31 10.03
C ARG A 162 42.51 -12.81 10.18
N ILE A 163 41.80 -12.21 9.23
CA ILE A 163 41.50 -10.78 9.17
C ILE A 163 39.98 -10.63 9.26
N ILE A 164 39.52 -9.82 10.21
CA ILE A 164 38.12 -9.41 10.37
C ILE A 164 37.98 -8.06 9.66
N TYR A 165 37.05 -7.97 8.71
CA TYR A 165 36.71 -6.72 8.03
C TYR A 165 35.60 -6.00 8.80
N PHE A 166 35.81 -4.69 9.01
CA PHE A 166 35.06 -3.87 9.96
C PHE A 166 33.63 -3.54 9.52
N GLN A 167 32.80 -3.34 10.54
CA GLN A 167 31.35 -3.30 10.56
C GLN A 167 30.76 -1.88 10.39
N ASP A 168 31.60 -0.84 10.28
CA ASP A 168 31.17 0.52 10.60
C ASP A 168 31.19 1.54 9.45
N GLU A 169 31.55 1.17 8.22
CA GLU A 169 31.37 2.09 7.07
C GLU A 169 31.54 1.41 5.70
N GLY A 170 30.66 1.76 4.74
CA GLY A 170 30.76 1.39 3.33
C GLY A 170 29.74 0.36 2.86
N SER A 171 30.17 -0.59 2.02
CA SER A 171 29.31 -1.58 1.36
C SER A 171 28.81 -2.71 2.26
N LEU A 172 29.26 -2.79 3.53
CA LEU A 172 28.85 -3.78 4.52
C LEU A 172 27.82 -3.26 5.53
N THR A 173 27.40 -2.01 5.36
CA THR A 173 26.39 -1.35 6.18
C THR A 173 25.25 -0.87 5.30
N LYS A 174 24.01 -1.17 5.68
CA LYS A 174 22.82 -0.59 5.03
C LYS A 174 21.97 0.11 6.08
N LYS A 175 21.87 1.43 5.94
CA LYS A 175 20.91 2.23 6.72
C LYS A 175 19.54 2.14 6.05
N LEU A 176 18.52 1.84 6.84
CA LEU A 176 17.13 1.87 6.43
C LEU A 176 16.35 2.69 7.45
N CYS A 177 15.63 3.69 6.99
CA CYS A 177 14.69 4.42 7.82
C CYS A 177 13.28 3.92 7.57
N GLU A 178 12.43 4.03 8.58
CA GLU A 178 11.00 3.82 8.42
C GLU A 178 10.47 4.70 7.29
N LYS A 179 9.74 4.10 6.34
CA LYS A 179 9.11 4.84 5.26
C LYS A 179 7.99 5.68 5.87
N GLU A 180 8.12 7.01 5.82
CA GLU A 180 6.98 7.89 6.07
C GLU A 180 5.87 7.50 5.10
N SER A 181 4.81 6.91 5.63
CA SER A 181 3.70 6.39 4.85
C SER A 181 2.88 7.55 4.30
N SER A 182 3.25 8.04 3.12
CA SER A 182 2.28 8.60 2.19
C SER A 182 1.40 7.47 1.65
N LEU A 183 0.33 7.17 2.42
CA LEU A 183 -0.83 6.29 2.13
C LEU A 183 -0.49 4.77 2.07
N GLU A 184 -1.18 3.80 2.68
CA GLU A 184 -2.42 3.65 3.45
C GLU A 184 -2.32 2.29 4.18
N GLY A 185 -2.88 2.15 5.40
CA GLY A 185 -3.30 0.84 5.93
C GLY A 185 -2.55 0.20 7.12
N SER A 186 -2.39 0.90 8.26
CA SER A 186 -2.72 0.38 9.62
C SER A 186 -2.21 1.37 10.70
N THR A 187 -3.15 2.07 11.35
CA THR A 187 -3.12 2.63 12.72
C THR A 187 -1.73 3.01 13.26
N GLU A 188 -1.24 4.25 13.09
CA GLU A 188 -1.65 5.43 13.85
C GLU A 188 -1.53 6.70 12.98
N LYS A 189 -2.57 7.01 12.17
CA LYS A 189 -2.89 8.43 12.00
C LYS A 189 -3.52 8.84 13.33
N PRO A 190 -3.01 9.85 14.07
CA PRO A 190 -3.78 10.37 15.19
C PRO A 190 -5.13 10.78 14.61
N ILE A 191 -6.20 10.10 15.03
CA ILE A 191 -7.57 10.42 14.61
C ILE A 191 -7.78 11.85 15.08
N LEU A 192 -7.65 12.79 14.14
CA LEU A 192 -7.74 14.20 14.42
C LEU A 192 -9.18 14.44 14.84
N ASP A 193 -9.38 15.22 15.90
CA ASP A 193 -10.74 15.60 16.27
C ASP A 193 -11.33 16.41 15.12
N CYS A 194 -12.35 15.85 14.47
CA CYS A 194 -12.89 16.40 13.25
C CYS A 194 -13.45 17.81 13.49
N CYS A 195 -12.98 18.79 12.71
CA CYS A 195 -13.42 20.17 12.81
C CYS A 195 -14.48 20.55 11.76
N ALA A 196 -14.87 19.62 10.89
CA ALA A 196 -15.88 19.87 9.87
C ALA A 196 -17.28 20.12 10.47
N CYS A 197 -18.05 20.96 9.80
CA CYS A 197 -19.40 21.36 10.19
C CYS A 197 -20.46 20.74 9.28
N GLY A 198 -21.70 20.71 9.79
CA GLY A 198 -22.81 20.09 9.11
C GLY A 198 -22.63 18.58 8.96
N THR A 199 -23.24 18.04 7.91
CA THR A 199 -23.18 16.62 7.54
C THR A 199 -22.87 16.48 6.07
N ALA A 200 -22.21 15.39 5.71
CA ALA A 200 -21.98 15.04 4.31
C ALA A 200 -22.57 13.66 4.01
N LYS A 201 -23.13 13.52 2.81
CA LYS A 201 -23.67 12.27 2.29
C LYS A 201 -22.75 11.76 1.20
N TYR A 202 -22.45 10.48 1.25
CA TYR A 202 -21.53 9.78 0.35
C TYR A 202 -22.22 8.62 -0.34
N ARG A 203 -21.70 8.27 -1.51
CA ARG A 203 -22.00 7.03 -2.22
C ARG A 203 -20.74 6.17 -2.25
N LEU A 204 -20.83 5.01 -1.61
CA LEU A 204 -19.86 3.93 -1.72
C LEU A 204 -20.20 3.08 -2.94
N THR A 205 -19.23 2.80 -3.80
CA THR A 205 -19.39 1.92 -4.96
C THR A 205 -18.27 0.88 -4.99
N PHE A 206 -18.64 -0.40 -5.02
CA PHE A 206 -17.70 -1.52 -4.97
C PHE A 206 -17.50 -2.16 -6.35
N TYR A 207 -16.26 -2.17 -6.82
CA TYR A 207 -15.85 -2.77 -8.08
C TYR A 207 -15.04 -4.03 -7.79
N GLY A 208 -15.65 -5.21 -7.94
CA GLY A 208 -14.92 -6.47 -7.89
C GLY A 208 -14.01 -6.61 -9.12
N ASN A 209 -12.71 -6.80 -8.90
CA ASN A 209 -11.70 -7.09 -9.93
C ASN A 209 -11.23 -8.56 -9.92
N TRP A 210 -11.70 -9.35 -8.95
CA TRP A 210 -11.44 -10.77 -8.85
C TRP A 210 -12.18 -11.54 -9.94
N SER A 211 -11.42 -12.03 -10.92
CA SER A 211 -11.93 -12.79 -12.06
C SER A 211 -10.89 -13.82 -12.49
N GLU A 212 -11.32 -14.87 -13.18
CA GLU A 212 -10.41 -15.90 -13.68
C GLU A 212 -9.27 -15.33 -14.56
N LYS A 213 -9.54 -14.24 -15.28
CA LYS A 213 -8.53 -13.60 -16.13
C LYS A 213 -7.43 -12.92 -15.31
N VAL A 214 -7.78 -12.33 -14.16
CA VAL A 214 -6.85 -11.55 -13.32
C VAL A 214 -6.19 -12.45 -12.27
N HIS A 215 -6.95 -13.40 -11.71
CA HIS A 215 -6.52 -14.36 -10.69
C HIS A 215 -6.83 -15.78 -11.17
N PRO A 216 -6.03 -16.36 -12.08
CA PRO A 216 -6.33 -17.64 -12.73
C PRO A 216 -6.10 -18.87 -11.85
N LYS A 217 -5.22 -18.77 -10.84
CA LYS A 217 -4.83 -19.91 -10.00
C LYS A 217 -6.01 -20.34 -9.13
N ASP A 218 -6.46 -21.57 -9.33
CA ASP A 218 -7.55 -22.25 -8.60
C ASP A 218 -8.88 -21.46 -8.57
N TYR A 219 -9.14 -20.60 -9.56
CA TYR A 219 -10.33 -19.75 -9.58
C TYR A 219 -11.65 -20.58 -9.53
N PRO A 220 -12.56 -20.32 -8.56
CA PRO A 220 -13.77 -21.10 -8.38
C PRO A 220 -14.86 -20.74 -9.41
N ARG A 221 -14.77 -21.29 -10.62
CA ARG A 221 -15.62 -20.93 -11.77
C ARG A 221 -17.12 -20.99 -11.52
N ARG A 222 -17.60 -21.91 -10.68
CA ARG A 222 -19.04 -22.10 -10.40
C ARG A 222 -19.53 -21.39 -9.14
N ALA A 223 -18.65 -21.21 -8.16
CA ALA A 223 -19.02 -20.72 -6.83
C ALA A 223 -18.55 -19.30 -6.53
N ASN A 224 -17.74 -18.68 -7.41
CA ASN A 224 -17.21 -17.32 -7.19
C ASN A 224 -18.32 -16.29 -6.93
N HIS A 225 -18.24 -15.59 -5.80
CA HIS A 225 -19.15 -14.53 -5.42
C HIS A 225 -18.51 -13.55 -4.44
N TRP A 226 -19.13 -12.37 -4.31
CA TRP A 226 -18.93 -11.50 -3.15
C TRP A 226 -20.15 -11.59 -2.26
N SER A 227 -19.96 -11.70 -0.94
CA SER A 227 -21.08 -11.64 -0.01
C SER A 227 -21.68 -10.23 0.04
N ALA A 228 -22.82 -10.09 0.74
CA ALA A 228 -23.41 -8.76 0.91
C ALA A 228 -22.42 -7.83 1.64
N ILE A 229 -22.32 -6.59 1.17
CA ILE A 229 -21.50 -5.58 1.84
C ILE A 229 -22.23 -5.16 3.11
N ILE A 230 -21.52 -5.18 4.23
CA ILE A 230 -21.99 -4.68 5.52
C ILE A 230 -20.94 -3.75 6.13
N GLY A 231 -21.39 -2.63 6.68
CA GLY A 231 -20.51 -1.63 7.27
C GLY A 231 -21.27 -0.56 8.02
N ALA A 232 -20.57 0.48 8.45
CA ALA A 232 -21.17 1.61 9.13
C ALA A 232 -20.34 2.88 8.94
N SER A 233 -21.02 4.03 9.00
CA SER A 233 -20.38 5.28 9.43
C SER A 233 -20.44 5.40 10.94
N HIS A 234 -19.31 5.65 11.58
CA HIS A 234 -19.16 5.55 13.02
C HIS A 234 -18.12 6.50 13.60
N SER A 235 -18.10 6.60 14.93
CA SER A 235 -17.10 7.36 15.69
C SER A 235 -15.82 6.55 15.90
N LYS A 236 -14.80 7.20 16.46
CA LYS A 236 -13.55 6.56 16.91
C LYS A 236 -13.72 5.54 18.03
N ASN A 237 -14.85 5.54 18.74
CA ASN A 237 -15.10 4.63 19.88
C ASN A 237 -15.57 3.24 19.43
N TYR A 238 -15.92 3.10 18.14
CA TYR A 238 -16.31 1.82 17.57
C TYR A 238 -15.29 1.37 16.52
N VAL A 239 -14.84 0.13 16.66
CA VAL A 239 -13.98 -0.55 15.68
C VAL A 239 -14.77 -1.72 15.10
N LEU A 240 -15.03 -1.65 13.79
CA LEU A 240 -15.73 -2.71 13.06
C LEU A 240 -14.85 -3.95 12.92
N TRP A 241 -13.63 -3.74 12.45
CA TRP A 241 -12.51 -4.68 12.35
C TRP A 241 -11.24 -3.85 12.15
N GLU A 242 -10.06 -4.37 12.49
CA GLU A 242 -8.78 -3.69 12.24
C GLU A 242 -7.65 -4.72 12.10
N TYR A 243 -6.59 -4.34 11.37
CA TYR A 243 -5.39 -5.18 11.29
C TYR A 243 -4.73 -5.33 12.66
N GLY A 244 -4.38 -6.57 13.02
CA GLY A 244 -3.82 -6.89 14.34
C GLY A 244 -4.87 -7.04 15.45
N GLY A 245 -6.14 -6.73 15.17
CA GLY A 245 -7.29 -7.04 16.02
C GLY A 245 -7.79 -8.47 15.83
N TYR A 246 -8.75 -8.89 16.65
CA TYR A 246 -9.44 -10.17 16.51
C TYR A 246 -10.81 -9.97 15.86
N ALA A 247 -11.22 -10.89 14.98
CA ALA A 247 -12.55 -10.86 14.40
C ALA A 247 -13.64 -11.07 15.47
N SER A 248 -14.67 -10.21 15.47
CA SER A 248 -15.88 -10.44 16.27
C SER A 248 -16.68 -11.63 15.71
N GLU A 249 -17.72 -12.06 16.44
CA GLU A 249 -18.62 -13.11 15.94
C GLU A 249 -19.33 -12.67 14.65
N GLY A 250 -19.72 -11.39 14.54
CA GLY A 250 -20.24 -10.80 13.31
C GLY A 250 -19.24 -10.85 12.15
N VAL A 251 -17.98 -10.47 12.38
CA VAL A 251 -16.93 -10.51 11.35
C VAL A 251 -16.66 -11.96 10.91
N LYS A 252 -16.60 -12.89 11.87
CA LYS A 252 -16.44 -14.33 11.60
C LYS A 252 -17.58 -14.88 10.71
N GLN A 253 -18.83 -14.56 11.01
CA GLN A 253 -19.96 -15.04 10.19
C GLN A 253 -19.97 -14.44 8.78
N VAL A 254 -19.47 -13.22 8.60
CA VAL A 254 -19.25 -12.68 7.26
C VAL A 254 -18.13 -13.43 6.57
N ALA A 255 -17.00 -13.65 7.25
CA ALA A 255 -15.80 -14.29 6.70
C ALA A 255 -16.02 -15.74 6.25
N GLU A 256 -16.74 -16.54 7.05
CA GLU A 256 -16.90 -17.99 6.81
C GLU A 256 -18.18 -18.32 6.04
N LEU A 257 -19.27 -17.56 6.26
CA LEU A 257 -20.61 -17.90 5.75
C LEU A 257 -21.17 -16.86 4.78
N GLY A 258 -20.50 -15.71 4.63
CA GLY A 258 -21.03 -14.59 3.85
C GLY A 258 -22.32 -13.98 4.44
N SER A 259 -22.63 -14.25 5.71
CA SER A 259 -23.87 -13.81 6.36
C SER A 259 -23.67 -12.48 7.11
N PRO A 260 -24.33 -11.39 6.69
CA PRO A 260 -24.21 -10.08 7.36
C PRO A 260 -25.12 -9.93 8.58
N VAL A 261 -25.97 -10.92 8.89
CA VAL A 261 -27.05 -10.80 9.89
C VAL A 261 -26.48 -10.47 11.27
N LYS A 262 -25.50 -11.25 11.74
CA LYS A 262 -24.90 -11.04 13.05
C LYS A 262 -24.11 -9.73 13.12
N MET A 263 -23.43 -9.39 12.03
CA MET A 263 -22.69 -8.14 11.94
C MET A 263 -23.60 -6.91 12.02
N GLU A 264 -24.77 -6.96 11.37
CA GLU A 264 -25.77 -5.90 11.47
C GLU A 264 -26.32 -5.74 12.90
N GLU A 265 -26.57 -6.84 13.61
CA GLU A 265 -26.96 -6.79 15.03
C GLU A 265 -25.90 -6.08 15.87
N GLU A 266 -24.62 -6.45 15.72
CA GLU A 266 -23.50 -5.85 16.46
C GLU A 266 -23.36 -4.35 16.18
N ILE A 267 -23.50 -3.93 14.93
CA ILE A 267 -23.46 -2.52 14.54
C ILE A 267 -24.62 -1.75 15.17
N ARG A 268 -25.85 -2.28 15.10
CA ARG A 268 -27.04 -1.60 15.64
C ARG A 268 -27.00 -1.48 17.17
N GLN A 269 -26.36 -2.43 17.85
CA GLN A 269 -26.16 -2.39 19.30
C GLN A 269 -25.25 -1.24 19.77
N LYS A 270 -24.43 -0.66 18.87
CA LYS A 270 -23.56 0.48 19.20
C LYS A 270 -24.28 1.83 19.29
N GLY A 271 -25.56 1.88 18.93
CA GLY A 271 -26.41 3.05 19.16
C GLY A 271 -25.83 4.33 18.59
N ASP A 272 -25.60 5.32 19.46
CA ASP A 272 -25.17 6.67 19.09
C ASP A 272 -23.78 6.74 18.46
N GLU A 273 -22.93 5.71 18.64
CA GLU A 273 -21.59 5.66 18.02
C GLU A 273 -21.65 5.36 16.51
N VAL A 274 -22.81 4.97 15.99
CA VAL A 274 -23.06 4.67 14.57
C VAL A 274 -24.10 5.66 14.02
N LEU A 275 -23.85 6.20 12.82
CA LEU A 275 -24.79 7.11 12.15
C LEU A 275 -25.61 6.40 11.08
N THR A 276 -24.96 5.64 10.20
CA THR A 276 -25.63 4.91 9.12
C THR A 276 -25.10 3.49 9.04
N VAL A 277 -25.99 2.51 8.93
CA VAL A 277 -25.63 1.12 8.60
C VAL A 277 -25.54 0.99 7.08
N ILE A 278 -24.37 0.63 6.57
CA ILE A 278 -24.07 0.49 5.15
C ILE A 278 -24.40 -0.92 4.71
N LYS A 279 -25.28 -1.06 3.70
CA LYS A 279 -25.69 -2.35 3.15
C LYS A 279 -25.74 -2.28 1.63
N ALA A 280 -25.10 -3.23 0.94
CA ALA A 280 -25.29 -3.43 -0.49
C ALA A 280 -25.43 -4.92 -0.84
N LYS A 281 -26.04 -5.19 -1.99
CA LYS A 281 -26.37 -6.56 -2.42
C LYS A 281 -25.11 -7.37 -2.71
N ALA A 282 -25.16 -8.67 -2.40
CA ALA A 282 -24.17 -9.66 -2.80
C ALA A 282 -24.05 -9.76 -4.33
N GLN A 283 -22.91 -10.26 -4.82
CA GLN A 283 -22.63 -10.38 -6.25
C GLN A 283 -22.40 -11.83 -6.65
N TRP A 284 -23.29 -12.35 -7.50
CA TRP A 284 -23.20 -13.69 -8.08
C TRP A 284 -23.36 -13.58 -9.61
N PRO A 285 -22.37 -13.99 -10.42
CA PRO A 285 -20.99 -14.34 -10.05
C PRO A 285 -20.19 -13.13 -9.51
N ALA A 286 -18.97 -13.33 -9.01
CA ALA A 286 -18.14 -12.27 -8.41
C ALA A 286 -17.87 -11.12 -9.39
N TRP A 287 -17.54 -11.44 -10.65
CA TRP A 287 -17.20 -10.45 -11.68
C TRP A 287 -18.19 -10.44 -12.83
N GLN A 288 -18.59 -9.23 -13.24
CA GLN A 288 -19.36 -8.98 -14.46
C GLN A 288 -18.93 -7.62 -15.05
N PRO A 289 -18.94 -7.44 -16.38
CA PRO A 289 -18.76 -6.13 -17.00
C PRO A 289 -19.81 -5.12 -16.52
N LEU A 290 -19.43 -3.85 -16.38
CA LEU A 290 -20.33 -2.79 -15.86
C LEU A 290 -21.57 -2.56 -16.75
N ASN A 291 -21.50 -2.88 -18.04
CA ASN A 291 -22.65 -2.83 -18.96
C ASN A 291 -23.63 -4.00 -18.75
N VAL A 292 -23.22 -5.07 -18.08
CA VAL A 292 -24.06 -6.23 -17.76
C VAL A 292 -24.65 -6.10 -16.36
N ARG A 293 -23.83 -5.69 -15.38
CA ARG A 293 -24.27 -5.50 -13.99
C ARG A 293 -23.65 -4.25 -13.40
N ALA A 294 -24.49 -3.38 -12.86
CA ALA A 294 -24.02 -2.23 -12.08
C ALA A 294 -23.21 -2.68 -10.86
N ALA A 295 -22.15 -1.93 -10.55
CA ALA A 295 -21.41 -2.09 -9.31
C ALA A 295 -22.34 -1.84 -8.11
N PRO A 296 -22.33 -2.70 -7.07
CA PRO A 296 -23.10 -2.48 -5.86
C PRO A 296 -22.72 -1.15 -5.24
N SER A 297 -23.73 -0.37 -4.88
CA SER A 297 -23.54 0.90 -4.22
C SER A 297 -24.47 1.05 -3.02
N ALA A 298 -24.01 1.85 -2.06
CA ALA A 298 -24.75 2.20 -0.87
C ALA A 298 -24.50 3.68 -0.54
N GLU A 299 -25.51 4.36 -0.02
CA GLU A 299 -25.38 5.74 0.42
C GLU A 299 -25.32 5.80 1.94
N PHE A 300 -24.46 6.66 2.47
CA PHE A 300 -24.31 6.84 3.91
C PHE A 300 -23.99 8.28 4.25
N SER A 301 -24.31 8.68 5.48
CA SER A 301 -24.03 10.02 5.99
C SER A 301 -22.92 9.98 7.03
N VAL A 302 -22.17 11.06 7.09
CA VAL A 302 -21.17 11.35 8.13
C VAL A 302 -21.45 12.71 8.76
N ASP A 303 -21.04 12.83 10.02
CA ASP A 303 -21.05 14.08 10.77
C ASP A 303 -19.77 14.23 11.58
N ARG A 304 -19.64 15.34 12.31
CA ARG A 304 -18.42 15.69 13.04
C ARG A 304 -17.98 14.61 14.03
N THR A 305 -18.90 13.87 14.65
CA THR A 305 -18.54 12.83 15.65
C THR A 305 -18.38 11.46 15.01
N ARG A 306 -19.10 11.18 13.92
CA ARG A 306 -19.13 9.91 13.19
C ARG A 306 -18.64 10.12 11.77
N HIS A 307 -17.39 10.54 11.68
CA HIS A 307 -16.70 10.89 10.44
C HIS A 307 -15.90 9.72 9.83
N LEU A 308 -15.85 8.58 10.51
CA LEU A 308 -15.16 7.37 10.05
C LEU A 308 -16.14 6.44 9.33
N MET A 309 -15.63 5.68 8.37
CA MET A 309 -16.39 4.64 7.68
C MET A 309 -15.62 3.33 7.63
N SER A 310 -16.29 2.24 7.99
CA SER A 310 -15.76 0.88 7.84
C SER A 310 -16.77 -0.01 7.14
N PHE A 311 -16.29 -0.97 6.35
CA PHE A 311 -17.11 -2.02 5.78
C PHE A 311 -16.28 -3.29 5.54
N LEU A 312 -16.96 -4.40 5.33
CA LEU A 312 -16.37 -5.65 4.86
C LEU A 312 -17.31 -6.41 3.92
N THR A 313 -16.73 -7.25 3.08
CA THR A 313 -17.41 -8.26 2.25
C THR A 313 -16.48 -9.45 2.04
N MET A 314 -17.06 -10.64 2.01
CA MET A 314 -16.34 -11.91 1.86
C MET A 314 -16.04 -12.19 0.40
N LEU A 315 -14.81 -12.65 0.15
CA LEU A 315 -14.42 -13.24 -1.12
C LEU A 315 -14.81 -14.72 -1.08
N GLY A 316 -15.85 -15.12 -1.82
CA GLY A 316 -16.46 -16.44 -1.71
C GLY A 316 -16.27 -17.32 -2.95
N PRO A 317 -16.04 -18.64 -2.81
CA PRO A 317 -15.71 -19.35 -1.58
C PRO A 317 -14.30 -19.00 -1.10
N SER A 318 -14.12 -18.94 0.21
CA SER A 318 -12.82 -18.89 0.88
C SER A 318 -12.97 -19.47 2.30
N PRO A 319 -11.86 -19.78 2.98
CA PRO A 319 -11.89 -20.21 4.38
C PRO A 319 -12.50 -19.13 5.27
N ASP A 320 -11.89 -17.94 5.26
CA ASP A 320 -12.29 -16.79 6.09
C ASP A 320 -11.77 -15.45 5.52
N TRP A 321 -11.71 -15.34 4.18
CA TRP A 321 -11.07 -14.19 3.51
C TRP A 321 -12.07 -13.09 3.15
N ASN A 322 -11.74 -11.87 3.55
CA ASN A 322 -12.55 -10.68 3.31
C ASN A 322 -11.77 -9.58 2.59
N VAL A 323 -12.48 -8.57 2.10
CA VAL A 323 -11.95 -7.26 1.74
C VAL A 323 -12.77 -6.18 2.43
N GLY A 324 -12.18 -5.02 2.65
CA GLY A 324 -12.90 -3.90 3.24
C GLY A 324 -12.02 -2.70 3.53
N LEU A 325 -12.63 -1.64 4.06
CA LEU A 325 -11.93 -0.53 4.70
C LEU A 325 -12.23 -0.53 6.20
N SER A 326 -11.22 -0.14 6.97
CA SER A 326 -11.31 0.02 8.42
C SER A 326 -10.98 1.46 8.78
N ALA A 327 -11.91 2.12 9.47
CA ALA A 327 -11.79 3.47 10.02
C ALA A 327 -11.31 4.52 9.00
N GLU A 328 -11.87 4.50 7.78
CA GLU A 328 -11.54 5.50 6.75
C GLU A 328 -12.10 6.87 7.15
N ASP A 329 -11.24 7.89 7.26
CA ASP A 329 -11.61 9.21 7.73
C ASP A 329 -12.04 10.12 6.57
N LEU A 330 -13.31 10.53 6.60
CA LEU A 330 -13.89 11.41 5.58
C LEU A 330 -13.85 12.89 5.96
N CYS A 331 -13.34 13.22 7.15
CA CYS A 331 -13.11 14.59 7.60
C CYS A 331 -11.72 15.08 7.16
N THR A 332 -11.63 16.32 6.68
CA THR A 332 -10.35 16.91 6.27
C THR A 332 -9.77 17.84 7.34
N LYS A 333 -8.46 18.09 7.27
CA LYS A 333 -7.77 19.05 8.16
C LYS A 333 -8.26 20.49 7.95
N GLU A 334 -8.81 20.77 6.78
CA GLU A 334 -9.35 22.07 6.38
C GLU A 334 -10.80 22.27 6.84
N CYS A 335 -11.28 21.45 7.78
CA CYS A 335 -12.66 21.46 8.31
C CYS A 335 -13.72 21.24 7.22
N GLY A 336 -13.38 20.45 6.21
CA GLY A 336 -14.26 20.04 5.13
C GLY A 336 -14.48 18.54 5.09
N TRP A 337 -15.16 18.10 4.04
CA TRP A 337 -15.51 16.71 3.77
C TRP A 337 -14.77 16.24 2.53
N VAL A 338 -14.10 15.09 2.55
CA VAL A 338 -13.33 14.57 1.40
C VAL A 338 -14.24 14.45 0.18
N GLN A 339 -13.85 14.94 -1.00
CA GLN A 339 -14.72 14.83 -2.19
C GLN A 339 -14.81 13.39 -2.72
N LYS A 340 -13.65 12.72 -2.82
CA LYS A 340 -13.55 11.40 -3.43
C LYS A 340 -12.39 10.60 -2.86
N VAL A 341 -12.64 9.34 -2.51
CA VAL A 341 -11.63 8.35 -2.13
C VAL A 341 -11.68 7.19 -3.11
N VAL A 342 -10.51 6.75 -3.59
CA VAL A 342 -10.37 5.59 -4.46
C VAL A 342 -9.30 4.69 -3.86
N GLN A 343 -9.70 3.48 -3.43
CA GLN A 343 -8.77 2.52 -2.84
C GLN A 343 -8.82 1.18 -3.59
N ASP A 344 -7.65 0.67 -3.92
CA ASP A 344 -7.47 -0.72 -4.35
C ASP A 344 -7.32 -1.65 -3.14
N LEU A 345 -8.07 -2.75 -3.12
CA LEU A 345 -8.19 -3.66 -1.99
C LEU A 345 -7.54 -5.01 -2.31
N ILE A 346 -6.84 -5.55 -1.31
CA ILE A 346 -6.34 -6.92 -1.27
C ILE A 346 -7.11 -7.73 -0.21
N PRO A 347 -7.18 -9.06 -0.32
CA PRO A 347 -7.84 -9.87 0.69
C PRO A 347 -7.06 -9.87 2.01
N TRP A 348 -7.80 -9.98 3.10
CA TRP A 348 -7.29 -10.20 4.44
C TRP A 348 -7.97 -11.41 5.08
N ASP A 349 -7.21 -12.08 5.94
CA ASP A 349 -7.55 -13.30 6.66
C ASP A 349 -8.14 -12.91 8.02
N ALA A 350 -9.30 -13.48 8.37
CA ALA A 350 -10.00 -13.16 9.62
C ALA A 350 -9.40 -13.87 10.84
N GLY A 351 -8.55 -14.88 10.64
CA GLY A 351 -7.90 -15.66 11.68
C GLY A 351 -8.82 -16.69 12.34
N THR A 352 -9.89 -17.13 11.67
CA THR A 352 -10.91 -18.03 12.22
C THR A 352 -10.95 -19.40 11.52
N ASP A 353 -10.48 -19.51 10.27
CA ASP A 353 -10.34 -20.78 9.54
C ASP A 353 -8.96 -20.91 8.88
N SER A 354 -8.31 -22.05 9.06
CA SER A 354 -6.95 -22.36 8.61
C SER A 354 -6.90 -23.02 7.23
N GLY A 355 -7.95 -22.91 6.42
CA GLY A 355 -7.96 -23.34 5.02
C GLY A 355 -6.92 -22.57 4.18
N LEU A 356 -6.38 -23.22 3.14
CA LEU A 356 -5.23 -22.68 2.38
C LEU A 356 -5.58 -22.22 0.96
N SER A 357 -6.73 -22.64 0.43
CA SER A 357 -7.26 -22.34 -0.90
C SER A 357 -8.76 -22.09 -0.83
N TYR A 358 -9.35 -21.51 -1.88
CA TYR A 358 -10.75 -21.06 -1.93
C TYR A 358 -11.76 -22.12 -1.48
N GLU A 359 -11.60 -23.37 -1.93
CA GLU A 359 -12.54 -24.47 -1.66
C GLU A 359 -11.99 -25.47 -0.63
N SER A 360 -11.10 -25.01 0.27
CA SER A 360 -10.59 -25.86 1.35
C SER A 360 -11.72 -26.28 2.29
N PRO A 361 -11.68 -27.51 2.85
CA PRO A 361 -12.62 -27.89 3.89
C PRO A 361 -12.38 -27.05 5.15
N ASN A 362 -13.47 -26.73 5.86
CA ASN A 362 -13.40 -25.92 7.09
C ASN A 362 -12.44 -26.54 8.10
N LYS A 363 -11.51 -25.73 8.60
CA LYS A 363 -10.50 -26.10 9.59
C LYS A 363 -10.37 -24.96 10.61
N PRO A 364 -11.15 -24.98 11.70
CA PRO A 364 -11.16 -23.89 12.68
C PRO A 364 -9.77 -23.56 13.23
N THR A 365 -9.43 -22.27 13.26
CA THR A 365 -8.18 -21.75 13.82
C THR A 365 -8.30 -21.61 15.34
N VAL A 366 -7.54 -22.41 16.09
CA VAL A 366 -7.60 -22.46 17.57
C VAL A 366 -6.19 -22.40 18.16
N PRO A 367 -5.84 -21.37 18.96
CA PRO A 367 -6.66 -20.19 19.29
C PRO A 367 -6.87 -19.30 18.06
N GLN A 368 -7.92 -18.46 18.10
CA GLN A 368 -8.19 -17.49 17.03
C GLN A 368 -6.96 -16.60 16.80
N GLU A 369 -6.59 -16.43 15.53
CA GLU A 369 -5.48 -15.58 15.13
C GLU A 369 -5.93 -14.13 14.87
N LYS A 370 -4.96 -13.23 14.74
CA LYS A 370 -5.24 -11.81 14.48
C LYS A 370 -5.50 -11.58 12.99
N ILE A 371 -6.38 -10.63 12.70
CA ILE A 371 -6.67 -10.19 11.33
C ILE A 371 -5.39 -9.68 10.68
N ARG A 372 -5.07 -10.21 9.50
CA ARG A 372 -3.87 -9.85 8.74
C ARG A 372 -4.14 -9.80 7.24
N PRO A 373 -3.44 -8.97 6.46
CA PRO A 373 -3.52 -9.04 5.01
C PRO A 373 -2.92 -10.36 4.50
N LEU A 374 -3.48 -10.90 3.41
CA LEU A 374 -2.85 -12.01 2.71
C LEU A 374 -1.57 -11.54 2.01
N THR A 375 -0.58 -12.43 1.91
CA THR A 375 0.65 -12.17 1.15
C THR A 375 0.87 -13.24 0.08
N SER A 376 1.62 -12.88 -0.96
CA SER A 376 2.00 -13.80 -2.04
C SER A 376 2.92 -14.94 -1.58
N LEU A 377 3.37 -14.93 -0.33
CA LEU A 377 4.27 -15.95 0.23
C LEU A 377 3.62 -16.76 1.35
N ASP A 378 2.31 -16.59 1.59
CA ASP A 378 1.63 -17.22 2.73
C ASP A 378 1.76 -18.75 2.71
N HIS A 379 1.43 -19.38 1.59
CA HIS A 379 1.58 -20.83 1.42
C HIS A 379 1.59 -21.23 -0.07
N PRO A 380 2.38 -22.22 -0.51
CA PRO A 380 2.42 -22.63 -1.93
C PRO A 380 1.06 -23.01 -2.56
N GLN A 381 0.14 -23.52 -1.74
CA GLN A 381 -1.23 -23.88 -2.15
C GLN A 381 -2.20 -22.68 -2.17
N SER A 382 -1.78 -21.51 -1.70
CA SER A 382 -2.60 -20.30 -1.80
C SER A 382 -2.79 -19.92 -3.25
N PRO A 383 -4.01 -19.53 -3.67
CA PRO A 383 -4.28 -19.03 -5.02
C PRO A 383 -3.56 -17.71 -5.30
N PHE A 384 -3.13 -17.00 -4.26
CA PHE A 384 -2.36 -15.77 -4.38
C PHE A 384 -0.83 -15.99 -4.30
N TYR A 385 -0.39 -17.24 -4.18
CA TYR A 385 1.04 -17.54 -4.01
C TYR A 385 1.84 -17.31 -5.29
N ASP A 386 2.92 -16.55 -5.14
CA ASP A 386 3.92 -16.28 -6.15
C ASP A 386 5.32 -16.63 -5.59
N PRO A 387 6.06 -17.58 -6.18
CA PRO A 387 7.40 -17.93 -5.70
C PRO A 387 8.42 -16.78 -5.83
N GLU A 388 8.19 -15.80 -6.70
CA GLU A 388 9.01 -14.58 -6.82
C GLU A 388 8.66 -13.55 -5.74
N GLY A 389 7.54 -13.72 -5.04
CA GLY A 389 6.97 -12.78 -4.09
C GLY A 389 6.40 -11.53 -4.78
N GLY A 390 6.26 -10.44 -4.02
CA GLY A 390 5.69 -9.18 -4.53
C GLY A 390 4.25 -8.94 -4.09
N PRO A 391 3.66 -7.77 -4.42
CA PRO A 391 2.31 -7.41 -3.99
C PRO A 391 1.26 -8.27 -4.69
N ILE A 392 0.22 -8.69 -3.95
CA ILE A 392 -0.96 -9.34 -4.54
C ILE A 392 -1.68 -8.34 -5.45
N THR A 393 -2.02 -8.76 -6.67
CA THR A 393 -2.88 -7.98 -7.58
C THR A 393 -4.23 -7.70 -6.91
N SER A 394 -4.67 -6.44 -6.92
CA SER A 394 -5.91 -6.05 -6.23
C SER A 394 -7.13 -6.84 -6.71
N VAL A 395 -7.92 -7.30 -5.75
CA VAL A 395 -9.12 -8.13 -5.99
C VAL A 395 -10.38 -7.28 -6.09
N ALA A 396 -10.34 -6.05 -5.59
CA ALA A 396 -11.44 -5.10 -5.69
C ALA A 396 -10.92 -3.66 -5.65
N ARG A 397 -11.76 -2.73 -6.08
CA ARG A 397 -11.58 -1.29 -5.95
C ARG A 397 -12.83 -0.69 -5.33
N ILE A 398 -12.67 0.19 -4.35
CA ILE A 398 -13.76 0.95 -3.76
C ILE A 398 -13.64 2.41 -4.15
N VAL A 399 -14.78 3.02 -4.49
CA VAL A 399 -14.90 4.45 -4.75
C VAL A 399 -15.93 5.02 -3.79
N ILE A 400 -15.52 6.00 -2.99
CA ILE A 400 -16.38 6.75 -2.08
C ILE A 400 -16.46 8.16 -2.62
N GLU A 401 -17.64 8.62 -3.00
CA GLU A 401 -17.84 9.93 -3.63
C GLU A 401 -18.87 10.73 -2.84
N ARG A 402 -18.55 11.98 -2.51
CA ARG A 402 -19.46 12.90 -1.84
C ARG A 402 -20.55 13.31 -2.81
N ILE A 403 -21.81 13.18 -2.39
CA ILE A 403 -22.99 13.47 -3.23
C ILE A 403 -23.80 14.67 -2.72
N ALA A 404 -23.72 14.99 -1.43
CA ALA A 404 -24.41 16.14 -0.86
C ALA A 404 -23.74 16.59 0.44
N ARG A 405 -23.95 17.87 0.79
CA ARG A 405 -23.64 18.44 2.10
C ARG A 405 -24.89 19.12 2.65
N LYS A 406 -25.09 19.08 3.96
CA LYS A 406 -26.24 19.69 4.64
C LYS A 406 -25.81 20.42 5.90
N GLY A 407 -26.39 21.61 6.10
CA GLY A 407 -26.08 22.51 7.22
C GLY A 407 -24.94 23.48 6.90
N GLU A 408 -24.68 24.43 7.81
CA GLU A 408 -23.60 25.40 7.67
C GLU A 408 -22.24 24.70 7.53
N GLN A 409 -21.49 25.11 6.50
CA GLN A 409 -20.16 24.59 6.20
C GLN A 409 -19.10 25.54 6.74
N CYS A 410 -18.03 25.00 7.32
CA CYS A 410 -16.95 25.76 7.94
C CYS A 410 -15.57 25.44 7.35
N ASN A 411 -15.54 24.94 6.11
CA ASN A 411 -14.30 24.64 5.40
C ASN A 411 -13.47 25.91 5.17
N ILE A 412 -12.17 25.83 5.50
CA ILE A 412 -11.21 26.94 5.41
C ILE A 412 -10.90 27.28 3.96
N VAL A 413 -10.88 26.26 3.09
CA VAL A 413 -10.66 26.40 1.65
C VAL A 413 -12.02 26.35 0.93
N PRO A 414 -12.31 27.28 -0.02
CA PRO A 414 -13.54 27.24 -0.79
C PRO A 414 -13.69 25.90 -1.54
N ASP A 415 -14.80 25.22 -1.31
CA ASP A 415 -15.14 23.95 -1.96
C ASP A 415 -16.22 24.21 -3.00
N ASN A 416 -15.78 24.54 -4.22
CA ASN A 416 -16.60 25.00 -5.34
C ASN A 416 -17.20 23.84 -6.15
N VAL A 417 -17.29 22.64 -5.59
CA VAL A 417 -17.98 21.52 -6.24
C VAL A 417 -19.48 21.71 -6.04
N ASP A 418 -20.24 21.74 -7.15
CA ASP A 418 -21.70 21.84 -7.19
C ASP A 418 -22.34 20.56 -6.61
N ASP A 419 -22.25 20.39 -5.29
CA ASP A 419 -23.03 19.41 -4.55
C ASP A 419 -24.48 19.91 -4.44
N ILE A 420 -25.46 19.00 -4.38
CA ILE A 420 -26.85 19.39 -4.14
C ILE A 420 -26.95 19.97 -2.72
N VAL A 421 -26.90 21.29 -2.61
CA VAL A 421 -27.22 22.03 -1.38
C VAL A 421 -28.74 22.02 -1.26
N ALA A 422 -29.26 21.16 -0.38
CA ALA A 422 -30.68 21.18 -0.05
C ALA A 422 -30.95 22.38 0.87
N ASP A 423 -31.14 23.55 0.27
CA ASP A 423 -31.65 24.73 0.97
C ASP A 423 -33.14 24.53 1.31
N LEU A 424 -33.47 24.90 2.54
CA LEU A 424 -34.74 24.63 3.22
C LEU A 424 -35.91 25.34 2.53
N ALA A 425 -36.84 24.58 1.96
CA ALA A 425 -38.24 25.01 1.90
C ALA A 425 -38.83 24.84 3.30
N GLN A 426 -39.35 25.93 3.86
CA GLN A 426 -40.09 25.95 5.13
C GLN A 426 -41.33 25.06 5.00
N GLU A 427 -41.38 23.96 5.74
CA GLU A 427 -42.65 23.35 6.12
C GLU A 427 -43.18 24.12 7.33
N GLU A 428 -44.38 24.67 7.17
CA GLU A 428 -45.13 25.44 8.15
C GLU A 428 -45.23 24.66 9.47
N LYS A 429 -44.73 25.26 10.57
CA LYS A 429 -44.96 24.76 11.92
C LYS A 429 -46.34 25.22 12.38
N GLU A 430 -47.21 24.27 12.70
CA GLU A 430 -48.35 24.49 13.59
C GLU A 430 -47.84 25.01 14.95
N GLU A 431 -48.48 26.06 15.47
CA GLU A 431 -48.21 26.67 16.77
C GLU A 431 -48.41 25.64 17.89
N ASP A 432 -47.37 25.39 18.70
CA ASP A 432 -47.43 24.59 19.93
C ASP A 432 -47.04 25.50 21.11
N ASP A 433 -47.95 25.63 22.08
CA ASP A 433 -47.93 26.50 23.26
C ASP A 433 -46.82 26.11 24.27
N THR A 434 -45.55 26.15 23.86
CA THR A 434 -44.41 25.92 24.77
C THR A 434 -43.74 27.24 25.16
N PRO A 435 -43.65 27.61 26.45
CA PRO A 435 -43.03 28.86 26.88
C PRO A 435 -41.53 28.91 26.51
N GLU A 436 -41.08 30.07 26.02
CA GLU A 436 -39.78 30.33 25.38
C GLU A 436 -38.53 30.08 26.26
N THR A 437 -38.69 29.72 27.54
CA THR A 437 -37.59 29.56 28.51
C THR A 437 -37.04 28.12 28.60
N CYS A 438 -37.71 27.15 27.97
CA CYS A 438 -37.34 25.72 27.95
C CYS A 438 -37.01 25.27 26.52
N ILE A 439 -35.75 24.91 26.26
CA ILE A 439 -35.30 24.42 24.94
C ILE A 439 -35.33 22.90 24.94
N TYR A 440 -36.24 22.30 24.16
CA TYR A 440 -36.34 20.83 24.00
C TYR A 440 -35.66 20.32 22.72
N SER A 441 -35.41 19.01 22.65
CA SER A 441 -35.09 18.31 21.40
C SER A 441 -36.33 18.21 20.51
N ASN A 442 -36.14 17.85 19.23
CA ASN A 442 -37.26 17.39 18.42
C ASN A 442 -37.89 16.16 19.09
N TRP A 443 -39.20 15.99 18.91
CA TRP A 443 -39.89 14.78 19.31
C TRP A 443 -39.32 13.57 18.56
N SER A 444 -39.18 12.44 19.25
CA SER A 444 -38.95 11.16 18.60
C SER A 444 -40.11 10.85 17.65
N PRO A 445 -39.90 9.99 16.63
CA PRO A 445 -41.01 9.37 15.92
C PRO A 445 -41.99 8.73 16.92
N TRP A 446 -43.28 8.70 16.59
CA TRP A 446 -44.26 7.95 17.37
C TRP A 446 -43.86 6.49 17.46
N SER A 447 -43.96 5.91 18.65
CA SER A 447 -43.80 4.48 18.84
C SER A 447 -44.86 3.71 18.03
N ALA A 448 -44.61 2.43 17.78
CA ALA A 448 -45.67 1.52 17.39
C ALA A 448 -46.83 1.63 18.38
N CYS A 449 -48.06 1.44 17.90
CA CYS A 449 -49.23 1.50 18.76
C CYS A 449 -49.03 0.48 19.89
N SER A 450 -49.20 0.90 21.15
CA SER A 450 -48.99 0.00 22.30
C SER A 450 -49.93 -1.22 22.29
N SER A 451 -50.95 -1.18 21.44
CA SER A 451 -51.87 -2.27 21.18
C SER A 451 -51.68 -2.81 19.76
N SER A 452 -51.44 -4.10 19.66
CA SER A 452 -51.47 -4.86 18.40
C SER A 452 -52.87 -5.42 18.08
N THR A 453 -53.88 -5.04 18.86
CA THR A 453 -55.30 -5.42 18.70
C THR A 453 -56.18 -4.18 18.51
N CYS A 454 -57.45 -4.35 18.10
CA CYS A 454 -58.34 -3.25 17.73
C CYS A 454 -58.99 -2.46 18.87
N GLU A 455 -58.46 -2.55 20.09
CA GLU A 455 -58.88 -1.65 21.16
C GLU A 455 -57.80 -0.61 21.49
N LYS A 456 -58.27 0.64 21.65
CA LYS A 456 -57.55 1.92 21.82
C LYS A 456 -56.17 1.76 22.46
N GLY A 457 -55.16 1.53 21.62
CA GLY A 457 -53.76 1.63 22.01
C GLY A 457 -53.36 3.10 22.17
N LYS A 458 -52.23 3.33 22.82
CA LYS A 458 -51.61 4.66 22.85
C LYS A 458 -50.23 4.54 22.23
N ARG A 459 -49.93 5.39 21.26
CA ARG A 459 -48.56 5.56 20.79
C ARG A 459 -47.92 6.67 21.59
N MET A 460 -46.64 6.51 21.87
CA MET A 460 -45.87 7.40 22.72
C MET A 460 -44.75 8.02 21.88
N ARG A 461 -44.49 9.30 22.09
CA ARG A 461 -43.26 9.95 21.64
C ARG A 461 -42.64 10.70 22.79
N GLN A 462 -41.33 10.89 22.73
CA GLN A 462 -40.58 11.58 23.77
C GLN A 462 -39.60 12.60 23.19
N ARG A 463 -39.38 13.69 23.92
CA ARG A 463 -38.37 14.72 23.64
C ARG A 463 -37.62 15.03 24.93
N MET A 464 -36.35 15.38 24.81
CA MET A 464 -35.49 15.68 25.96
C MET A 464 -35.33 17.19 26.11
N LEU A 465 -35.29 17.68 27.36
CA LEU A 465 -34.94 19.08 27.63
C LEU A 465 -33.44 19.26 27.38
N LYS A 466 -33.10 20.05 26.35
CA LYS A 466 -31.71 20.33 25.96
C LYS A 466 -31.10 21.45 26.80
N ALA A 467 -31.88 22.47 27.16
CA ALA A 467 -31.43 23.55 28.03
C ALA A 467 -32.63 24.26 28.70
N GLN A 468 -32.43 24.73 29.93
CA GLN A 468 -33.40 25.51 30.67
C GLN A 468 -32.75 26.83 31.06
N LEU A 469 -33.25 27.93 30.48
CA LEU A 469 -32.66 29.26 30.67
C LEU A 469 -32.97 29.86 32.04
N ASP A 470 -34.08 29.46 32.67
CA ASP A 470 -34.50 29.89 34.01
C ASP A 470 -34.82 28.68 34.90
N LEU A 471 -34.02 28.48 35.96
CA LEU A 471 -34.17 27.35 36.90
C LEU A 471 -35.39 27.46 37.82
N SER A 472 -36.07 28.62 37.86
CA SER A 472 -37.25 28.82 38.72
C SER A 472 -38.56 28.33 38.11
N VAL A 473 -38.59 28.08 36.79
CA VAL A 473 -39.77 27.63 36.05
C VAL A 473 -39.60 26.16 35.70
N ALA A 474 -40.44 25.27 36.24
CA ALA A 474 -40.40 23.86 35.85
C ALA A 474 -40.72 23.71 34.35
N CYS A 475 -39.99 22.83 33.66
CA CYS A 475 -40.16 22.52 32.23
C CYS A 475 -40.74 21.09 32.04
N PRO A 476 -42.07 20.88 32.19
CA PRO A 476 -42.70 19.59 31.92
C PRO A 476 -43.05 19.41 30.42
N HIS A 477 -43.56 18.23 30.03
CA HIS A 477 -43.91 17.82 28.65
C HIS A 477 -42.74 17.26 27.80
N THR A 478 -42.01 16.30 28.37
CA THR A 478 -41.01 15.47 27.67
C THR A 478 -41.60 14.21 27.03
N GLN A 479 -42.87 13.89 27.32
CA GLN A 479 -43.56 12.70 26.82
C GLN A 479 -44.98 13.06 26.42
N ASP A 480 -45.41 12.50 25.29
CA ASP A 480 -46.73 12.73 24.71
C ASP A 480 -47.34 11.40 24.26
N PHE A 481 -48.65 11.26 24.43
CA PHE A 481 -49.39 10.00 24.26
C PHE A 481 -50.68 10.24 23.48
N GLU A 482 -50.81 9.57 22.33
CA GLU A 482 -51.94 9.72 21.43
C GLU A 482 -52.68 8.39 21.22
N PRO A 483 -54.02 8.35 21.17
CA PRO A 483 -54.77 7.13 20.87
C PRO A 483 -54.49 6.63 19.45
N CYS A 484 -54.33 5.32 19.29
CA CYS A 484 -54.13 4.65 18.01
C CYS A 484 -54.83 3.28 17.99
N MET A 485 -55.03 2.71 16.79
CA MET A 485 -55.51 1.33 16.61
C MET A 485 -54.49 0.51 15.83
N GLY A 486 -54.41 -0.80 16.08
CA GLY A 486 -53.53 -1.71 15.38
C GLY A 486 -53.93 -1.93 13.90
N PRO A 487 -53.00 -2.37 13.02
CA PRO A 487 -53.30 -2.56 11.61
C PRO A 487 -54.17 -3.81 11.39
N GLY A 488 -55.36 -3.64 10.79
CA GLY A 488 -56.09 -4.74 10.13
C GLY A 488 -57.32 -5.32 10.82
N CYS A 489 -58.07 -4.59 11.66
CA CYS A 489 -59.37 -5.10 12.13
C CYS A 489 -60.56 -4.15 11.96
N SER A 490 -61.71 -4.80 11.75
CA SER A 490 -63.10 -4.33 11.80
C SER A 490 -63.80 -5.07 12.94
N ASP A 491 -64.85 -4.47 13.51
CA ASP A 491 -65.34 -4.62 14.89
C ASP A 491 -65.86 -5.98 15.39
N GLU A 492 -65.70 -7.11 14.71
CA GLU A 492 -66.33 -8.36 15.19
C GLU A 492 -65.37 -9.56 15.26
N ASP A 493 -65.38 -10.22 16.42
CA ASP A 493 -64.90 -11.57 16.76
C ASP A 493 -63.59 -11.72 17.56
N ALA A 494 -63.66 -11.42 18.86
CA ALA A 494 -62.68 -11.86 19.86
C ALA A 494 -63.22 -13.01 20.72
N SER A 495 -62.91 -14.27 20.37
CA SER A 495 -62.91 -15.42 21.31
C SER A 495 -62.45 -16.72 20.64
N THR A 496 -61.22 -16.79 20.12
CA THR A 496 -60.64 -18.09 19.72
C THR A 496 -59.13 -18.17 19.89
N CYS A 497 -58.62 -19.37 20.17
CA CYS A 497 -57.19 -19.70 20.36
C CYS A 497 -56.25 -19.01 19.36
N MET A 498 -55.13 -18.47 19.85
CA MET A 498 -54.13 -17.83 19.00
C MET A 498 -53.18 -18.86 18.38
N MET A 499 -53.37 -19.10 17.09
CA MET A 499 -52.56 -20.02 16.28
C MET A 499 -51.33 -19.30 15.68
N SER A 500 -50.28 -20.05 15.34
CA SER A 500 -49.22 -19.55 14.47
C SER A 500 -49.79 -19.22 13.09
N GLU A 501 -49.05 -18.41 12.33
CA GLU A 501 -49.28 -18.36 10.89
C GLU A 501 -49.07 -19.77 10.32
N TRP A 502 -49.82 -20.08 9.27
CA TRP A 502 -49.63 -21.33 8.55
C TRP A 502 -48.26 -21.35 7.90
N ILE A 503 -47.59 -22.50 8.03
CA ILE A 503 -46.39 -22.76 7.23
C ILE A 503 -46.81 -22.77 5.74
N THR A 504 -45.87 -22.42 4.86
CA THR A 504 -46.12 -22.44 3.42
C THR A 504 -46.58 -23.82 2.96
N TRP A 505 -47.49 -23.84 1.99
CA TRP A 505 -48.02 -25.10 1.44
C TRP A 505 -46.89 -26.02 0.96
N SER A 506 -47.01 -27.30 1.28
CA SER A 506 -46.17 -28.33 0.68
C SER A 506 -46.32 -28.30 -0.86
N PRO A 507 -45.33 -28.82 -1.60
CA PRO A 507 -45.54 -29.17 -3.00
C PRO A 507 -46.75 -30.10 -3.14
N CYS A 508 -47.44 -30.01 -4.27
CA CYS A 508 -48.56 -30.91 -4.55
C CYS A 508 -48.05 -32.37 -4.55
N SER A 509 -48.78 -33.27 -3.90
CA SER A 509 -48.39 -34.68 -3.75
C SER A 509 -48.22 -35.41 -5.09
N VAL A 510 -48.72 -34.82 -6.17
CA VAL A 510 -48.57 -35.30 -7.54
C VAL A 510 -48.04 -34.17 -8.42
N SER A 511 -47.29 -34.55 -9.45
CA SER A 511 -46.69 -33.62 -10.41
C SER A 511 -47.57 -33.32 -11.64
N CYS A 512 -48.75 -33.95 -11.77
CA CYS A 512 -49.73 -33.71 -12.83
C CYS A 512 -51.09 -34.29 -12.42
N GLY A 513 -52.17 -33.59 -12.76
CA GLY A 513 -53.54 -33.91 -12.34
C GLY A 513 -53.88 -33.40 -10.94
N MET A 514 -54.93 -33.98 -10.35
CA MET A 514 -55.43 -33.59 -9.03
C MET A 514 -54.65 -34.31 -7.92
N GLY A 515 -53.84 -33.58 -7.17
CA GLY A 515 -53.16 -34.04 -5.96
C GLY A 515 -53.62 -33.32 -4.72
N MET A 516 -52.92 -33.55 -3.63
CA MET A 516 -53.16 -32.89 -2.36
C MET A 516 -51.89 -32.20 -1.89
N ARG A 517 -52.03 -31.00 -1.33
CA ARG A 517 -50.93 -30.31 -0.65
C ARG A 517 -51.38 -30.05 0.78
N SER A 518 -50.46 -30.16 1.72
CA SER A 518 -50.74 -29.94 3.12
C SER A 518 -49.88 -28.81 3.67
N ARG A 519 -50.38 -28.14 4.69
CA ARG A 519 -49.62 -27.21 5.51
C ARG A 519 -50.00 -27.37 6.96
N GLU A 520 -49.07 -27.03 7.83
CA GLU A 520 -49.24 -27.16 9.27
C GLU A 520 -49.08 -25.80 9.96
N ARG A 521 -49.72 -25.66 11.11
CA ARG A 521 -49.57 -24.54 12.03
C ARG A 521 -49.66 -25.08 13.45
N TYR A 522 -49.01 -24.41 14.39
CA TYR A 522 -49.00 -24.83 15.78
C TYR A 522 -49.65 -23.77 16.67
N VAL A 523 -50.11 -24.17 17.85
CA VAL A 523 -50.74 -23.26 18.80
C VAL A 523 -49.64 -22.40 19.42
N LYS A 524 -49.70 -21.07 19.23
CA LYS A 524 -48.75 -20.14 19.84
C LYS A 524 -49.08 -19.87 21.30
N GLN A 525 -50.37 -19.85 21.64
CA GLN A 525 -50.83 -19.62 23.00
C GLN A 525 -52.16 -20.34 23.27
N PHE A 526 -52.23 -21.06 24.38
CA PHE A 526 -53.46 -21.67 24.87
C PHE A 526 -54.28 -20.65 25.67
N PRO A 527 -55.62 -20.71 25.66
CA PRO A 527 -56.47 -19.88 26.51
C PRO A 527 -56.14 -20.10 27.99
N GLU A 528 -56.10 -19.04 28.79
CA GLU A 528 -55.75 -19.11 30.22
C GLU A 528 -56.77 -19.90 31.05
N ASP A 529 -57.97 -20.14 30.53
CA ASP A 529 -59.04 -20.91 31.18
C ASP A 529 -58.82 -22.44 31.15
N GLY A 530 -57.69 -22.92 30.62
CA GLY A 530 -57.32 -24.34 30.61
C GLY A 530 -58.11 -25.21 29.64
N SER A 531 -58.87 -24.62 28.71
CA SER A 531 -59.58 -25.35 27.65
C SER A 531 -58.64 -25.74 26.50
N THR A 532 -58.78 -26.96 25.98
CA THR A 532 -57.97 -27.47 24.87
C THR A 532 -58.42 -26.83 23.54
N CYS A 533 -57.48 -26.26 22.80
CA CYS A 533 -57.72 -25.71 21.47
C CYS A 533 -58.14 -26.81 20.48
N THR A 534 -59.36 -26.69 19.93
CA THR A 534 -59.94 -27.63 18.95
C THR A 534 -59.71 -27.21 17.50
N LEU A 535 -58.94 -26.14 17.26
CA LEU A 535 -58.66 -25.63 15.92
C LEU A 535 -57.67 -26.55 15.17
N PRO A 536 -57.87 -26.77 13.85
CA PRO A 536 -57.04 -27.67 13.08
C PRO A 536 -55.61 -27.12 12.97
N THR A 537 -54.65 -27.98 13.30
CA THR A 537 -53.19 -27.75 13.21
C THR A 537 -52.63 -28.19 11.86
N GLU A 538 -53.40 -28.96 11.09
CA GLU A 538 -53.04 -29.41 9.75
C GLU A 538 -54.20 -29.12 8.79
N GLU A 539 -53.87 -28.58 7.63
CA GLU A 539 -54.83 -28.29 6.57
C GLU A 539 -54.33 -28.93 5.29
N THR A 540 -55.19 -29.68 4.62
CA THR A 540 -54.88 -30.35 3.36
C THR A 540 -55.90 -29.93 2.31
N GLU A 541 -55.39 -29.43 1.18
CA GLU A 541 -56.19 -28.90 0.09
C GLU A 541 -55.90 -29.65 -1.22
N LYS A 542 -56.93 -29.80 -2.06
CA LYS A 542 -56.78 -30.35 -3.40
C LYS A 542 -56.07 -29.33 -4.29
N CYS A 543 -54.93 -29.72 -4.84
CA CYS A 543 -54.19 -28.95 -5.82
C CYS A 543 -54.33 -29.61 -7.19
N ILE A 544 -54.60 -28.83 -8.23
CA ILE A 544 -54.64 -29.32 -9.62
C ILE A 544 -53.40 -28.77 -10.32
N VAL A 545 -52.54 -29.66 -10.79
CA VAL A 545 -51.34 -29.31 -11.57
C VAL A 545 -51.59 -29.75 -13.01
N ASN A 546 -51.85 -28.78 -13.89
CA ASN A 546 -52.25 -28.94 -15.30
C ASN A 546 -53.58 -29.69 -15.53
N GLU A 547 -54.58 -29.01 -16.12
CA GLU A 547 -55.90 -29.59 -16.43
C GLU A 547 -55.90 -30.63 -17.57
N ASP A 548 -54.85 -30.66 -18.41
CA ASP A 548 -54.77 -31.56 -19.57
C ASP A 548 -53.74 -32.69 -19.39
N CYS A 549 -54.02 -33.61 -18.46
CA CYS A 549 -53.25 -34.85 -18.34
C CYS A 549 -53.98 -36.00 -19.04
N SER A 550 -53.62 -36.26 -20.31
CA SER A 550 -53.97 -37.50 -21.01
C SER A 550 -52.82 -38.51 -20.90
N PRO A 551 -53.06 -39.79 -20.54
CA PRO A 551 -52.00 -40.74 -20.21
C PRO A 551 -51.43 -41.35 -21.50
N SER A 552 -50.51 -40.65 -22.16
CA SER A 552 -49.72 -41.23 -23.26
C SER A 552 -48.45 -40.46 -23.64
N SER A 553 -48.00 -39.49 -22.86
CA SER A 553 -46.83 -38.68 -23.23
C SER A 553 -45.67 -38.82 -22.23
N CYS A 554 -44.48 -38.96 -22.80
CA CYS A 554 -43.22 -39.06 -22.08
C CYS A 554 -43.00 -37.85 -21.16
N LEU A 555 -42.38 -38.08 -20.00
CA LEU A 555 -42.05 -37.01 -19.07
C LEU A 555 -40.66 -36.47 -19.41
N MET A 556 -40.57 -35.26 -19.96
CA MET A 556 -39.32 -34.58 -20.30
C MET A 556 -38.80 -33.72 -19.14
N SER A 557 -37.51 -33.41 -19.15
CA SER A 557 -36.97 -32.29 -18.36
C SER A 557 -37.47 -30.96 -18.91
N GLU A 558 -37.32 -29.89 -18.12
CA GLU A 558 -37.37 -28.54 -18.67
C GLU A 558 -36.30 -28.37 -19.75
N TRP A 559 -36.54 -27.42 -20.67
CA TRP A 559 -35.54 -27.06 -21.66
C TRP A 559 -34.32 -26.46 -20.96
N GLY A 560 -33.12 -26.89 -21.35
CA GLY A 560 -31.90 -26.19 -21.00
C GLY A 560 -31.90 -24.76 -21.54
N GLU A 561 -30.96 -23.96 -21.06
CA GLU A 561 -30.77 -22.60 -21.56
C GLU A 561 -30.44 -22.60 -23.07
N TRP A 562 -30.80 -21.51 -23.75
CA TRP A 562 -30.45 -21.35 -25.16
C TRP A 562 -28.95 -21.21 -25.31
N GLU A 563 -28.37 -21.99 -26.22
CA GLU A 563 -27.02 -21.76 -26.73
C GLU A 563 -26.94 -20.38 -27.40
N GLU A 564 -25.72 -19.88 -27.52
CA GLU A 564 -25.44 -18.64 -28.22
C GLU A 564 -26.01 -18.66 -29.64
N CYS A 565 -26.43 -17.49 -30.12
CA CYS A 565 -26.92 -17.36 -31.48
C CYS A 565 -25.79 -17.72 -32.45
N SER A 566 -26.07 -18.57 -33.44
CA SER A 566 -25.07 -19.03 -34.41
C SER A 566 -24.49 -17.89 -35.28
N ALA A 567 -25.08 -16.69 -35.22
CA ALA A 567 -24.62 -15.50 -35.89
C ALA A 567 -24.44 -14.36 -34.88
N THR A 568 -23.42 -13.53 -35.07
CA THR A 568 -23.11 -12.38 -34.20
C THR A 568 -23.82 -11.09 -34.66
N CYS A 569 -24.29 -11.04 -35.91
CA CYS A 569 -25.09 -9.96 -36.46
C CYS A 569 -26.11 -10.53 -37.47
N GLY A 570 -27.22 -9.83 -37.70
CA GLY A 570 -28.27 -10.29 -38.60
C GLY A 570 -29.05 -11.52 -38.10
N MET A 571 -29.55 -12.34 -39.02
CA MET A 571 -30.37 -13.51 -38.68
C MET A 571 -29.50 -14.74 -38.39
N GLY A 572 -29.54 -15.24 -37.16
CA GLY A 572 -28.89 -16.49 -36.75
C GLY A 572 -29.90 -17.53 -36.24
N MET A 573 -29.38 -18.67 -35.78
CA MET A 573 -30.16 -19.72 -35.14
C MET A 573 -29.56 -20.05 -33.78
N ARG A 574 -30.40 -20.17 -32.75
CA ARG A 574 -29.98 -20.68 -31.43
C ARG A 574 -30.61 -22.03 -31.19
N LYS A 575 -29.91 -22.89 -30.45
CA LYS A 575 -30.39 -24.24 -30.13
C LYS A 575 -30.49 -24.41 -28.62
N ARG A 576 -31.42 -25.24 -28.17
CA ARG A 576 -31.48 -25.71 -26.78
C ARG A 576 -31.92 -27.15 -26.73
N GLN A 577 -31.51 -27.85 -25.68
CA GLN A 577 -31.76 -29.28 -25.53
C GLN A 577 -32.52 -29.59 -24.25
N ARG A 578 -33.30 -30.68 -24.28
CA ARG A 578 -33.95 -31.26 -23.10
C ARG A 578 -33.82 -32.77 -23.14
N MET A 579 -33.95 -33.43 -22.00
CA MET A 579 -33.79 -34.87 -21.86
C MET A 579 -35.11 -35.54 -21.45
N VAL A 580 -35.24 -36.84 -21.70
CA VAL A 580 -36.37 -37.64 -21.21
C VAL A 580 -36.08 -38.01 -19.75
N LYS A 581 -36.94 -37.59 -18.82
CA LYS A 581 -36.83 -37.93 -17.39
C LYS A 581 -37.38 -39.33 -17.09
N MET A 582 -38.44 -39.77 -17.77
CA MET A 582 -38.96 -41.14 -17.66
C MET A 582 -39.50 -41.67 -18.99
N PRO A 583 -39.15 -42.90 -19.40
CA PRO A 583 -39.74 -43.57 -20.55
C PRO A 583 -41.18 -44.05 -20.23
N PRO A 584 -42.03 -44.31 -21.25
CA PRO A 584 -43.38 -44.83 -21.05
C PRO A 584 -43.35 -46.25 -20.48
N SER A 585 -44.33 -46.57 -19.63
CA SER A 585 -44.48 -47.89 -18.99
C SER A 585 -44.65 -49.04 -20.00
N ASP A 586 -45.00 -48.73 -21.25
CA ASP A 586 -45.26 -49.69 -22.34
C ASP A 586 -43.99 -50.02 -23.16
N GLY A 587 -42.81 -49.55 -22.74
CA GLY A 587 -41.51 -49.87 -23.37
C GLY A 587 -41.29 -49.23 -24.75
N THR A 588 -42.22 -48.39 -25.22
CA THR A 588 -42.12 -47.71 -26.51
C THR A 588 -41.17 -46.50 -26.44
N MET A 589 -40.36 -46.30 -27.48
CA MET A 589 -39.43 -45.17 -27.55
C MET A 589 -40.18 -43.84 -27.74
N CYS A 590 -39.82 -42.84 -26.94
CA CYS A 590 -40.39 -41.49 -26.98
C CYS A 590 -40.10 -40.81 -28.33
N LYS A 591 -41.13 -40.63 -29.17
CA LYS A 591 -41.06 -39.76 -30.35
C LYS A 591 -41.27 -38.30 -29.95
N VAL A 592 -40.22 -37.64 -29.46
CA VAL A 592 -40.24 -36.21 -29.10
C VAL A 592 -38.94 -35.54 -29.50
N ASP A 593 -39.06 -34.27 -29.91
CA ASP A 593 -37.90 -33.44 -30.22
C ASP A 593 -37.17 -33.04 -28.95
N LEU A 594 -35.94 -33.56 -28.82
CA LEU A 594 -35.00 -33.28 -27.73
C LEU A 594 -34.16 -32.03 -27.99
N THR A 595 -34.22 -31.49 -29.21
CA THR A 595 -33.48 -30.30 -29.63
C THR A 595 -34.45 -29.33 -30.28
N GLN A 596 -34.48 -28.09 -29.79
CA GLN A 596 -35.26 -27.01 -30.37
C GLN A 596 -34.32 -26.00 -31.01
N VAL A 597 -34.64 -25.57 -32.23
CA VAL A 597 -33.90 -24.54 -32.95
C VAL A 597 -34.83 -23.36 -33.21
N GLU A 598 -34.39 -22.15 -32.87
CA GLU A 598 -35.16 -20.93 -33.07
C GLU A 598 -34.31 -19.88 -33.79
N LYS A 599 -34.95 -19.07 -34.63
CA LYS A 599 -34.29 -17.93 -35.28
C LYS A 599 -34.06 -16.83 -34.25
N CYS A 600 -32.82 -16.37 -34.13
CA CYS A 600 -32.44 -15.20 -33.33
C CYS A 600 -32.12 -14.04 -34.28
N MET A 601 -32.59 -12.85 -33.92
CA MET A 601 -32.34 -11.62 -34.68
C MET A 601 -31.35 -10.76 -33.90
N MET A 602 -30.11 -10.76 -34.38
CA MET A 602 -28.99 -9.95 -33.86
C MET A 602 -28.96 -8.60 -34.57
N PRO A 603 -28.20 -7.60 -34.07
CA PRO A 603 -28.14 -6.27 -34.66
C PRO A 603 -27.82 -6.30 -36.16
N GLU A 604 -28.38 -5.35 -36.93
CA GLU A 604 -28.13 -5.24 -38.38
C GLU A 604 -26.62 -5.11 -38.66
N CYS A 605 -26.09 -5.92 -39.60
CA CYS A 605 -24.65 -6.02 -39.89
C CYS A 605 -24.03 -4.78 -40.56
N HIS A 606 -24.66 -3.60 -40.50
CA HIS A 606 -24.20 -2.40 -41.22
C HIS A 606 -23.53 -1.34 -40.33
N THR A 607 -23.36 -1.60 -39.04
CA THR A 607 -22.56 -0.74 -38.15
C THR A 607 -21.79 -1.59 -37.13
N ILE A 608 -21.05 -2.59 -37.60
CA ILE A 608 -20.01 -3.19 -36.76
C ILE A 608 -18.79 -2.28 -36.85
N PRO A 609 -18.44 -1.51 -35.80
CA PRO A 609 -17.20 -0.74 -35.80
C PRO A 609 -16.02 -1.70 -35.97
N CYS A 610 -15.08 -1.36 -36.85
CA CYS A 610 -13.84 -2.12 -37.03
C CYS A 610 -13.21 -2.36 -35.65
N MET A 611 -13.23 -3.60 -35.17
CA MET A 611 -12.64 -3.93 -33.87
C MET A 611 -11.12 -3.92 -34.02
N LEU A 612 -10.51 -2.83 -33.57
CA LEU A 612 -9.07 -2.66 -33.52
C LEU A 612 -8.55 -3.15 -32.16
N SER A 613 -7.34 -3.68 -32.13
CA SER A 613 -6.63 -3.92 -30.87
C SER A 613 -6.39 -2.59 -30.15
N PRO A 614 -6.13 -2.61 -28.84
CA PRO A 614 -5.46 -1.50 -28.19
C PRO A 614 -4.18 -1.15 -28.96
N TRP A 615 -3.78 0.13 -28.93
CA TRP A 615 -2.47 0.55 -29.42
C TRP A 615 -1.38 -0.19 -28.64
N SER A 616 -0.29 -0.52 -29.32
CA SER A 616 0.96 -0.91 -28.66
C SER A 616 1.47 0.23 -27.78
N GLU A 617 2.39 -0.11 -26.88
CA GLU A 617 3.25 0.91 -26.28
C GLU A 617 3.96 1.72 -27.37
N TRP A 618 4.25 2.98 -27.06
CA TRP A 618 5.05 3.82 -27.93
C TRP A 618 6.47 3.24 -28.05
N SER A 619 7.01 3.27 -29.26
CA SER A 619 8.43 3.02 -29.48
C SER A 619 9.28 4.00 -28.70
N ASP A 620 10.54 3.65 -28.48
CA ASP A 620 11.55 4.63 -28.11
C ASP A 620 11.56 5.78 -29.13
N CYS A 621 11.92 6.96 -28.64
CA CYS A 621 12.08 8.13 -29.50
C CYS A 621 13.17 7.83 -30.54
N SER A 622 12.93 8.18 -31.80
CA SER A 622 13.86 7.91 -32.92
C SER A 622 15.24 8.55 -32.76
N VAL A 623 15.37 9.47 -31.82
CA VAL A 623 16.61 10.14 -31.45
C VAL A 623 16.87 9.94 -29.95
N THR A 624 18.13 10.02 -29.55
CA THR A 624 18.56 9.97 -28.14
C THR A 624 18.57 11.34 -27.46
N CYS A 625 18.46 12.42 -28.24
CA CYS A 625 18.46 13.80 -27.78
C CYS A 625 17.77 14.71 -28.82
N GLY A 626 17.18 15.82 -28.39
CA GLY A 626 16.50 16.77 -29.25
C GLY A 626 15.13 16.30 -29.74
N LYS A 627 14.74 16.73 -30.95
CA LYS A 627 13.41 16.47 -31.53
C LYS A 627 13.44 15.17 -32.33
N GLY A 628 12.60 14.21 -31.94
CA GLY A 628 12.42 12.95 -32.66
C GLY A 628 10.96 12.62 -32.89
N LEU A 629 10.74 11.40 -33.37
CA LEU A 629 9.42 10.80 -33.57
C LEU A 629 9.36 9.48 -32.82
N ARG A 630 8.22 9.18 -32.22
CA ARG A 630 7.91 7.84 -31.71
C ARG A 630 6.68 7.31 -32.44
N THR A 631 6.64 6.00 -32.65
CA THR A 631 5.55 5.34 -33.37
C THR A 631 4.89 4.30 -32.49
N ARG A 632 3.60 4.06 -32.71
CA ARG A 632 2.87 2.94 -32.11
C ARG A 632 1.92 2.36 -33.13
N GLN A 633 1.61 1.07 -32.98
CA GLN A 633 0.82 0.32 -33.96
C GLN A 633 -0.34 -0.40 -33.27
N ARG A 634 -1.43 -0.62 -34.01
CA ARG A 634 -2.56 -1.46 -33.59
C ARG A 634 -2.96 -2.39 -34.72
N MET A 635 -3.58 -3.51 -34.40
CA MET A 635 -3.97 -4.55 -35.36
C MET A 635 -5.49 -4.63 -35.49
N LEU A 636 -5.96 -4.97 -36.68
CA LEU A 636 -7.36 -5.31 -36.92
C LEU A 636 -7.65 -6.69 -36.36
N LYS A 637 -8.64 -6.82 -35.46
CA LYS A 637 -9.04 -8.09 -34.84
C LYS A 637 -10.14 -8.86 -35.60
N SER A 638 -10.71 -8.30 -36.68
CA SER A 638 -11.78 -8.94 -37.43
C SER A 638 -11.24 -10.01 -38.39
N PRO A 639 -11.73 -11.26 -38.35
CA PRO A 639 -11.34 -12.31 -39.28
C PRO A 639 -12.42 -12.51 -40.35
N LEU A 640 -12.54 -11.60 -41.33
CA LEU A 640 -13.02 -11.91 -42.68
C LEU A 640 -13.02 -10.64 -43.53
N GLU A 641 -12.48 -10.75 -44.75
CA GLU A 641 -12.53 -9.71 -45.77
C GLU A 641 -13.98 -9.37 -46.13
N LEU A 642 -14.45 -8.18 -45.76
CA LEU A 642 -15.50 -7.42 -46.44
C LEU A 642 -15.69 -6.07 -45.73
N GLY A 643 -14.98 -5.05 -46.23
CA GLY A 643 -15.15 -3.64 -45.84
C GLY A 643 -13.80 -2.93 -45.68
N GLU A 644 -13.54 -1.92 -46.51
CA GLU A 644 -12.40 -1.01 -46.36
C GLU A 644 -12.47 -0.31 -44.99
N CYS A 645 -11.71 -0.79 -44.01
CA CYS A 645 -11.51 -0.06 -42.75
C CYS A 645 -10.59 1.15 -43.02
N SER A 646 -11.19 2.34 -43.10
CA SER A 646 -10.53 3.64 -43.23
C SER A 646 -9.96 4.14 -41.87
N GLU A 647 -9.31 3.28 -41.09
CA GLU A 647 -8.83 3.63 -39.76
C GLU A 647 -7.30 3.50 -39.69
N GLU A 648 -6.64 4.48 -39.07
CA GLU A 648 -5.18 4.54 -38.99
C GLU A 648 -4.63 3.41 -38.09
N LEU A 649 -3.81 2.52 -38.66
CA LEU A 649 -3.17 1.40 -37.95
C LEU A 649 -1.82 1.77 -37.33
N GLU A 650 -1.27 2.91 -37.73
CA GLU A 650 0.01 3.44 -37.28
C GLU A 650 -0.19 4.90 -36.86
N GLN A 651 0.36 5.25 -35.71
CA GLN A 651 0.34 6.63 -35.22
C GLN A 651 1.76 7.10 -34.95
N VAL A 652 2.06 8.32 -35.38
CA VAL A 652 3.37 8.97 -35.19
C VAL A 652 3.20 10.22 -34.35
N GLU A 653 4.00 10.34 -33.28
CA GLU A 653 4.00 11.50 -32.39
C GLU A 653 5.40 12.11 -32.28
N LYS A 654 5.46 13.44 -32.15
CA LYS A 654 6.72 14.17 -31.90
C LYS A 654 7.16 13.99 -30.45
N CYS A 655 8.35 13.45 -30.23
CA CYS A 655 8.99 13.40 -28.92
C CYS A 655 10.03 14.51 -28.79
N MET A 656 10.09 15.14 -27.62
CA MET A 656 11.07 16.16 -27.26
C MET A 656 11.94 15.65 -26.12
N LEU A 657 13.18 15.26 -26.45
CA LEU A 657 14.22 14.89 -25.50
C LEU A 657 15.14 16.10 -25.21
N PRO A 658 15.95 16.04 -24.14
CA PRO A 658 16.94 17.09 -23.85
C PRO A 658 17.81 17.42 -25.06
N GLU A 659 18.18 18.70 -25.21
CA GLU A 659 18.99 19.14 -26.36
C GLU A 659 20.29 18.35 -26.48
N CYS A 660 20.73 18.10 -27.71
CA CYS A 660 21.89 17.27 -27.95
C CYS A 660 23.19 17.91 -27.43
N PRO A 661 24.09 17.11 -26.84
CA PRO A 661 25.38 17.59 -26.38
C PRO A 661 26.13 18.23 -27.54
N THR A 662 26.48 19.49 -27.36
CA THR A 662 27.22 20.26 -28.35
C THR A 662 28.65 20.43 -27.86
N ASP A 663 29.60 19.82 -28.56
CA ASP A 663 31.01 19.85 -28.21
C ASP A 663 31.62 21.22 -28.48
N CYS A 664 32.66 21.54 -27.70
CA CYS A 664 33.41 22.75 -27.92
C CYS A 664 34.15 22.76 -29.26
N MET A 665 33.94 23.81 -30.07
CA MET A 665 34.71 24.07 -31.28
C MET A 665 35.70 25.21 -31.06
N VAL A 666 36.96 24.98 -31.44
CA VAL A 666 38.04 25.96 -31.33
C VAL A 666 38.52 26.41 -32.72
N SER A 667 39.13 27.58 -32.80
CA SER A 667 39.77 28.07 -34.02
C SER A 667 41.07 27.33 -34.31
N GLU A 668 41.58 27.53 -35.52
CA GLU A 668 42.98 27.23 -35.84
C GLU A 668 43.92 27.99 -34.90
N TRP A 669 45.11 27.41 -34.69
CA TRP A 669 46.14 28.03 -33.87
C TRP A 669 46.71 29.28 -34.54
N SER A 670 47.04 30.29 -33.74
CA SER A 670 47.89 31.39 -34.19
C SER A 670 49.27 30.89 -34.58
N GLU A 671 50.01 31.73 -35.32
CA GLU A 671 51.44 31.54 -35.46
C GLU A 671 52.14 31.60 -34.09
N TRP A 672 53.32 30.98 -34.01
CA TRP A 672 54.13 30.99 -32.80
C TRP A 672 54.70 32.38 -32.55
N SER A 673 54.60 32.86 -31.31
CA SER A 673 55.27 34.09 -30.87
C SER A 673 56.78 33.96 -31.01
N GLU A 674 57.48 35.09 -31.05
CA GLU A 674 58.92 35.10 -30.82
C GLU A 674 59.28 34.48 -29.47
N CYS A 675 60.52 33.98 -29.39
CA CYS A 675 61.02 33.35 -28.17
C CYS A 675 61.22 34.43 -27.09
N ASN A 676 60.65 34.21 -25.91
CA ASN A 676 60.60 35.22 -24.85
C ASN A 676 61.95 35.63 -24.21
N LYS A 677 63.07 35.06 -24.66
CA LYS A 677 64.41 35.40 -24.17
C LYS A 677 65.34 35.68 -25.33
N SER A 678 66.11 36.75 -25.24
CA SER A 678 67.11 37.14 -26.24
C SER A 678 68.34 36.22 -26.29
N CYS A 679 68.55 35.34 -25.29
CA CYS A 679 69.62 34.35 -25.29
C CYS A 679 69.30 33.15 -24.36
N GLY A 680 69.85 31.96 -24.64
CA GLY A 680 69.68 30.77 -23.82
C GLY A 680 68.37 30.00 -24.04
N LYS A 681 67.85 29.33 -22.99
CA LYS A 681 66.61 28.52 -23.04
C LYS A 681 65.38 29.39 -22.74
N GLY A 682 64.48 29.52 -23.72
CA GLY A 682 63.21 30.26 -23.62
C GLY A 682 61.99 29.42 -24.02
N HIS A 683 60.86 30.08 -24.19
CA HIS A 683 59.63 29.48 -24.71
C HIS A 683 58.91 30.42 -25.69
N MET A 684 58.27 29.82 -26.69
CA MET A 684 57.34 30.43 -27.64
C MET A 684 55.92 29.99 -27.28
N ILE A 685 54.95 30.86 -27.54
CA ILE A 685 53.55 30.65 -27.21
C ILE A 685 52.71 30.80 -28.49
N ARG A 686 51.69 29.97 -28.65
CA ARG A 686 50.62 30.20 -29.63
C ARG A 686 49.26 30.04 -28.96
N THR A 687 48.26 30.71 -29.49
CA THR A 687 46.91 30.77 -28.91
C THR A 687 45.84 30.44 -29.95
N ARG A 688 44.73 29.87 -29.51
CA ARG A 688 43.51 29.69 -30.32
C ARG A 688 42.29 30.14 -29.53
N MET A 689 41.23 30.53 -30.21
CA MET A 689 40.00 31.03 -29.59
C MET A 689 38.92 29.95 -29.61
N ILE A 690 38.05 29.96 -28.60
CA ILE A 690 36.85 29.12 -28.59
C ILE A 690 35.82 29.78 -29.51
N LYS A 691 35.41 29.06 -30.57
CA LYS A 691 34.36 29.51 -31.49
C LYS A 691 32.97 29.13 -30.97
N LEU A 692 32.86 27.99 -30.30
CA LEU A 692 31.63 27.52 -29.68
C LEU A 692 31.96 26.88 -28.33
N GLU A 693 31.34 27.38 -27.26
CA GLU A 693 31.43 26.81 -25.92
C GLU A 693 30.62 25.51 -25.83
N PRO A 694 31.00 24.55 -24.98
CA PRO A 694 30.28 23.30 -24.84
C PRO A 694 28.91 23.53 -24.19
N GLN A 695 27.88 22.91 -24.74
CA GLN A 695 26.50 23.00 -24.25
C GLN A 695 25.89 21.62 -24.04
N PHE A 696 24.90 21.53 -23.17
CA PHE A 696 24.09 20.32 -22.92
C PHE A 696 24.90 19.03 -22.65
N GLY A 697 26.01 19.15 -21.93
CA GLY A 697 26.87 18.00 -21.58
C GLY A 697 27.92 17.62 -22.64
N GLY A 698 28.15 18.48 -23.65
CA GLY A 698 29.23 18.31 -24.61
C GLY A 698 30.64 18.42 -24.02
N ALA A 699 31.63 17.92 -24.75
CA ALA A 699 33.01 17.82 -24.31
C ALA A 699 33.66 19.21 -24.06
N LEU A 700 34.38 19.31 -22.93
CA LEU A 700 35.08 20.54 -22.55
C LEU A 700 36.11 20.98 -23.61
N CYS A 701 36.26 22.31 -23.74
CA CYS A 701 37.22 22.87 -24.69
C CYS A 701 38.66 22.42 -24.40
N PRO A 702 39.40 21.97 -25.43
CA PRO A 702 40.81 21.66 -25.29
C PRO A 702 41.64 22.94 -25.08
N GLU A 703 42.84 22.83 -24.51
CA GLU A 703 43.67 23.99 -24.10
C GLU A 703 43.77 25.07 -25.20
N THR A 704 43.58 26.33 -24.82
CA THR A 704 43.61 27.49 -25.74
C THR A 704 45.00 28.12 -25.89
N VAL A 705 45.97 27.68 -25.08
CA VAL A 705 47.34 28.22 -25.06
C VAL A 705 48.34 27.07 -25.06
N GLN A 706 49.27 27.07 -26.02
CA GLN A 706 50.31 26.05 -26.09
C GLN A 706 51.71 26.66 -25.95
N ARG A 707 52.59 25.98 -25.21
CA ARG A 707 53.98 26.41 -24.97
C ARG A 707 54.98 25.46 -25.60
N LYS A 708 55.92 25.99 -26.39
CA LYS A 708 57.03 25.23 -26.99
C LYS A 708 58.38 25.78 -26.54
N LYS A 709 59.31 24.89 -26.19
CA LYS A 709 60.68 25.28 -25.79
C LYS A 709 61.45 25.78 -27.02
N CYS A 710 62.12 26.92 -26.90
CA CYS A 710 63.03 27.49 -27.90
C CYS A 710 64.44 27.62 -27.33
N LYS A 711 65.45 27.49 -28.19
CA LYS A 711 66.86 27.72 -27.84
C LYS A 711 67.40 28.84 -28.72
N ILE A 712 67.75 29.95 -28.10
CA ILE A 712 68.47 31.06 -28.75
C ILE A 712 69.95 31.00 -28.31
N ARG A 713 70.84 31.59 -29.12
CA ARG A 713 72.30 31.63 -28.96
C ARG A 713 72.76 31.73 -27.49
N LYS A 714 73.91 31.12 -27.18
CA LYS A 714 74.49 31.08 -25.82
C LYS A 714 74.64 32.53 -25.30
N CYS A 715 74.08 32.82 -24.13
CA CYS A 715 74.27 34.11 -23.46
C CYS A 715 75.76 34.30 -23.16
N ASN A 716 76.34 35.41 -23.64
CA ASN A 716 77.75 35.71 -23.43
C ASN A 716 77.95 36.10 -21.96
N LYS A 717 78.65 35.25 -21.20
CA LYS A 717 79.04 35.55 -19.82
C LYS A 717 80.17 36.56 -19.88
N GLY A 718 79.88 37.81 -19.53
CA GLY A 718 80.88 38.84 -19.29
C GLY A 718 81.91 38.40 -18.25
N SER A 719 83.15 38.76 -18.54
CA SER A 719 84.39 38.41 -17.85
C SER A 719 84.45 38.88 -16.40
N SER A 720 85.05 38.04 -15.56
CA SER A 720 85.84 38.23 -14.34
C SER A 720 85.69 39.41 -13.35
N ASP A 721 85.05 40.56 -13.60
CA ASP A 721 85.40 41.77 -12.82
C ASP A 721 84.29 42.51 -12.05
N GLU A 722 83.09 41.96 -11.93
CA GLU A 722 82.06 42.52 -11.02
C GLU A 722 81.94 41.77 -9.67
N LYS A 723 82.86 40.81 -9.41
CA LYS A 723 82.99 40.12 -8.12
C LYS A 723 83.75 40.93 -7.07
N LYS A 724 84.37 42.06 -7.45
CA LYS A 724 85.15 42.91 -6.54
C LYS A 724 84.31 44.02 -5.88
N ARG A 725 83.26 44.54 -6.53
CA ARG A 725 82.43 45.64 -5.99
C ARG A 725 81.30 45.24 -5.03
N ARG A 726 80.86 43.97 -5.05
CA ARG A 726 79.83 43.47 -4.09
C ARG A 726 80.40 42.92 -2.78
N LYS A 727 81.73 42.83 -2.65
CA LYS A 727 82.39 42.30 -1.44
C LYS A 727 82.59 43.37 -0.34
N GLU A 728 82.58 44.67 -0.69
CA GLU A 728 82.77 45.77 0.27
C GLU A 728 81.46 46.36 0.86
N ALA A 729 80.30 46.04 0.30
CA ALA A 729 79.01 46.46 0.90
C ALA A 729 78.53 45.50 2.01
N ARG A 730 79.19 44.34 2.18
CA ARG A 730 78.76 43.27 3.10
C ARG A 730 79.40 43.35 4.49
N GLU A 731 80.20 44.38 4.74
CA GLU A 731 80.98 44.54 5.99
C GLU A 731 80.62 45.80 6.80
N LYS A 732 79.44 46.41 6.56
CA LYS A 732 78.97 47.56 7.34
C LYS A 732 77.59 47.45 7.99
N ARG A 733 76.94 46.29 7.99
CA ARG A 733 75.65 46.12 8.68
C ARG A 733 75.52 44.80 9.41
N ARG A 734 76.43 44.55 10.34
CA ARG A 734 76.26 43.53 11.37
C ARG A 734 76.82 43.98 12.72
N SER A 735 76.18 44.99 13.33
CA SER A 735 76.21 45.22 14.78
C SER A 735 75.37 46.44 15.21
N LYS A 736 74.04 46.28 15.36
CA LYS A 736 73.22 46.91 16.42
C LYS A 736 71.75 46.47 16.34
N GLN A 737 71.18 46.05 17.49
CA GLN A 737 69.76 46.13 17.90
C GLN A 737 68.72 45.28 17.12
N THR A 738 67.64 44.70 17.66
CA THR A 738 67.12 44.31 18.99
C THR A 738 65.98 43.32 18.67
N ARG A 739 65.59 42.44 19.60
CA ARG A 739 64.61 41.36 19.38
C ARG A 739 63.27 41.71 20.04
N GLU A 740 62.23 41.98 19.24
CA GLU A 740 60.81 41.58 19.34
C GLU A 740 59.93 42.40 18.34
N GLU A 741 58.81 41.79 17.88
CA GLU A 741 57.91 42.11 16.74
C GLU A 741 57.35 43.56 16.67
N PRO A 742 56.95 44.13 15.49
CA PRO A 742 55.59 43.91 14.90
C PRO A 742 55.42 44.09 13.35
N GLU A 743 54.23 43.65 12.89
CA GLU A 743 53.35 44.17 11.81
C GLU A 743 53.83 44.36 10.36
N ASP A 744 53.11 43.69 9.45
CA ASP A 744 53.36 43.59 8.01
C ASP A 744 52.41 44.52 7.21
N GLU A 745 52.92 45.63 6.67
CA GLU A 745 52.26 46.45 5.64
C GLU A 745 53.20 46.73 4.44
N GLN A 746 53.06 45.89 3.40
CA GLN A 746 52.61 46.24 2.05
C GLN A 746 53.42 47.12 1.06
N HIS A 747 53.38 46.72 -0.24
CA HIS A 747 52.94 47.44 -1.47
C HIS A 747 53.68 46.90 -2.75
N PRO A 748 53.22 47.09 -4.01
CA PRO A 748 51.87 47.36 -4.53
C PRO A 748 51.47 46.48 -5.74
N GLY A 749 50.16 46.23 -5.90
CA GLY A 749 49.58 45.56 -7.06
C GLY A 749 48.09 45.30 -6.87
N CYS A 750 47.33 46.37 -6.58
CA CYS A 750 45.92 46.38 -6.17
C CYS A 750 45.57 45.59 -4.90
N LYS A 751 45.36 46.31 -3.79
CA LYS A 751 44.74 45.75 -2.58
C LYS A 751 43.23 45.54 -2.86
N MET A 752 42.79 44.30 -2.99
CA MET A 752 41.36 43.93 -3.02
C MET A 752 40.84 43.77 -1.58
N LYS A 753 39.55 44.03 -1.33
CA LYS A 753 38.91 43.55 -0.09
C LYS A 753 38.80 42.01 -0.14
N PRO A 754 38.68 41.31 1.00
CA PRO A 754 38.27 39.90 1.01
C PRO A 754 36.91 39.73 0.31
N TRP A 755 36.62 38.52 -0.19
CA TRP A 755 35.29 38.21 -0.73
C TRP A 755 34.20 38.48 0.31
N SER A 756 33.07 39.05 -0.12
CA SER A 756 31.86 39.08 0.70
C SER A 756 31.34 37.67 0.97
N THR A 757 30.50 37.51 1.99
CA THR A 757 29.67 36.32 2.13
C THR A 757 28.75 36.18 0.91
N TRP A 758 28.34 34.94 0.62
CA TRP A 758 27.37 34.67 -0.44
C TRP A 758 26.02 35.28 -0.09
N THR A 759 25.34 35.87 -1.08
CA THR A 759 23.93 36.26 -0.93
C THR A 759 23.04 35.04 -0.70
N GLN A 760 21.84 35.25 -0.18
CA GLN A 760 20.81 34.21 -0.18
C GLN A 760 20.48 33.78 -1.61
N CYS A 761 20.00 32.54 -1.77
CA CYS A 761 19.67 32.01 -3.09
C CYS A 761 18.48 32.77 -3.68
N SER A 762 18.57 33.18 -4.95
CA SER A 762 17.52 33.98 -5.60
C SER A 762 16.18 33.25 -5.79
N LYS A 763 16.18 31.91 -5.70
CA LYS A 763 14.99 31.05 -5.78
C LYS A 763 15.06 29.96 -4.73
N LEU A 764 13.92 29.53 -4.21
CA LEU A 764 13.85 28.48 -3.17
C LEU A 764 14.02 27.06 -3.73
N CYS A 765 13.64 26.82 -4.98
CA CYS A 765 13.82 25.57 -5.72
C CYS A 765 13.85 25.88 -7.24
N GLY A 766 14.19 24.90 -8.09
CA GLY A 766 14.18 25.03 -9.55
C GLY A 766 15.35 25.83 -10.15
N GLY A 767 16.45 25.96 -9.40
CA GLY A 767 17.68 26.64 -9.83
C GLY A 767 17.67 28.15 -9.61
N GLY A 768 18.34 28.59 -8.54
CA GLY A 768 18.64 29.99 -8.24
C GLY A 768 20.14 30.30 -8.37
N ILE A 769 20.49 31.56 -8.14
CA ILE A 769 21.87 32.06 -8.15
C ILE A 769 22.22 32.73 -6.83
N GLN A 770 23.46 32.51 -6.37
CA GLN A 770 24.10 33.28 -5.30
C GLN A 770 25.27 34.06 -5.87
N GLU A 771 25.48 35.26 -5.35
CA GLU A 771 26.53 36.16 -5.79
C GLU A 771 27.42 36.56 -4.62
N ARG A 772 28.69 36.81 -4.90
CA ARG A 772 29.60 37.49 -3.97
C ARG A 772 30.53 38.44 -4.70
N TYR A 773 31.02 39.44 -3.98
CA TYR A 773 31.74 40.56 -4.54
C TYR A 773 33.11 40.72 -3.88
N MET A 774 34.10 41.12 -4.67
CA MET A 774 35.44 41.48 -4.22
C MET A 774 35.79 42.84 -4.82
N ASN A 775 35.69 43.87 -3.98
CA ASN A 775 35.85 45.27 -4.40
C ASN A 775 37.27 45.79 -4.17
N VAL A 776 37.76 46.65 -5.06
CA VAL A 776 39.10 47.26 -4.97
C VAL A 776 39.16 48.25 -3.81
N LYS A 777 40.19 48.15 -2.95
CA LYS A 777 40.32 48.97 -1.71
C LYS A 777 40.98 50.34 -1.94
N LYS A 778 41.78 50.55 -3.01
CA LYS A 778 42.35 51.86 -3.43
C LYS A 778 42.79 51.85 -4.91
N LYS A 779 42.43 52.89 -5.69
CA LYS A 779 42.93 53.14 -7.05
C LYS A 779 44.06 54.18 -7.01
N PHE A 780 45.24 53.87 -7.54
CA PHE A 780 46.30 54.86 -7.77
C PHE A 780 46.20 55.40 -9.21
N LYS A 781 46.19 56.74 -9.37
CA LYS A 781 46.27 57.40 -10.68
C LYS A 781 47.71 57.28 -11.20
N ASN A 782 48.00 56.23 -11.97
CA ASN A 782 49.13 56.24 -12.90
C ASN A 782 48.79 55.45 -14.17
N LEU A 783 49.10 56.04 -15.31
CA LEU A 783 48.61 55.74 -16.66
C LEU A 783 49.16 54.44 -17.32
N GLN A 784 49.54 53.42 -16.55
CA GLN A 784 50.16 52.20 -17.13
C GLN A 784 49.64 50.84 -16.64
N PHE A 785 48.53 50.77 -15.89
CA PHE A 785 47.87 49.48 -15.61
C PHE A 785 46.35 49.60 -15.68
N THR A 786 45.75 49.08 -16.75
CA THR A 786 44.29 49.10 -17.02
C THR A 786 43.51 47.92 -16.40
N SER A 787 44.09 47.13 -15.49
CA SER A 787 43.47 45.88 -15.01
C SER A 787 43.34 45.79 -13.48
N CYS A 788 42.65 46.75 -12.85
CA CYS A 788 42.08 46.56 -11.52
C CYS A 788 40.59 46.90 -11.53
N LYS A 789 39.78 45.87 -11.77
CA LYS A 789 38.32 45.93 -11.74
C LYS A 789 37.80 45.09 -10.57
N ASP A 790 36.64 45.48 -10.04
CA ASP A 790 35.92 44.68 -9.05
C ASP A 790 35.62 43.30 -9.63
N LYS A 791 35.72 42.26 -8.81
CA LYS A 791 35.41 40.88 -9.22
C LYS A 791 34.06 40.47 -8.64
N LYS A 792 33.24 39.85 -9.47
CA LYS A 792 31.96 39.24 -9.11
C LYS A 792 32.04 37.76 -9.40
N GLU A 793 31.58 36.95 -8.46
CA GLU A 793 31.49 35.50 -8.58
C GLU A 793 30.05 35.07 -8.37
N ILE A 794 29.56 34.19 -9.24
CA ILE A 794 28.17 33.72 -9.25
C ILE A 794 28.22 32.19 -9.21
N ARG A 795 27.38 31.58 -8.38
CA ARG A 795 27.20 30.12 -8.34
C ARG A 795 25.72 29.75 -8.36
N ALA A 796 25.43 28.58 -8.90
CA ALA A 796 24.09 28.00 -8.83
C ALA A 796 23.79 27.50 -7.40
N CYS A 797 22.53 27.63 -6.99
CA CYS A 797 21.99 27.14 -5.73
C CYS A 797 20.59 26.58 -5.97
N ASN A 798 20.11 25.69 -5.09
CA ASN A 798 18.76 25.14 -5.16
C ASN A 798 18.39 24.52 -6.53
N VAL A 799 19.31 23.75 -7.11
CA VAL A 799 19.18 23.10 -8.44
C VAL A 799 18.23 21.89 -8.47
N HIS A 800 17.63 21.54 -7.33
CA HIS A 800 16.58 20.51 -7.28
C HIS A 800 15.25 21.07 -7.80
N PRO A 801 14.39 20.25 -8.44
CA PRO A 801 13.08 20.68 -8.90
C PRO A 801 12.23 21.27 -7.77
N CYS A 802 11.44 22.29 -8.10
CA CYS A 802 10.18 22.52 -7.41
C CYS A 802 9.18 21.48 -7.94
#